data_AF-A0AAA9SBW8-F1
#
_entry.id   AF-A0AAA9SBW8-F1
#
_cell.length_a   1.000
_cell.length_b   1.000
_cell.length_c   1.000
_cell.angle_alpha   90.00
_cell.angle_beta   90.00
_cell.angle_gamma   90.00
#
_symmetry.space_group_name_H-M   'P 1'
#
loop_
_entity.id
_entity.type
_entity.pdbx_description
1 polymer ?
#
loop_
_entity_poly.entity_id
_entity_poly.type
_entity_poly.pdbx_seq_one_letter_code
_entity_poly.pdbx_strand_id
1 'polypeptide(L)'
;METLNATTPHYVRCIKPNDEKLPFHFNPKRAVQQLRACGVLETIRISAAGYPSRWSYHDFFNRYRVLVKKRDLANSDKKAICRSVLESLIKDPDKFQFGRTKIFFRAGQVAYLEKLRADKFRAATIMIQKAVRGWLQKVKYRRLKGATLILQRYCRGYLARRLAKHLRRTRAAVVLQKQYRMQRARRAYQRVRRAAVVIQAFARGMFVRRIYHQVLREHKATIIQKHVRGWMARRRFQRLRGAAVVIQCGFRRLKAKQALKALRIEARSAEHLKRLNVGMENKIVQLQRKIDDQNKELKTLSEQLSAITSTHTMEVEKLKKEVACYQQSQGEDRGPQLQEEVESLRTELQRAHSERKVLEDTHTREKDELRKRVADLEQENALLKNEKEQLNNQILCQSKDEFAQNSVKENLMMKKELEEERSRYQNLVKEYSRLEQRYDNLRDEMTILKQTPGHRRNPSNQSSLESDSNYPSISTSEVGDTEDTLQQVEEIGLEKAAMDMTVFLKLQKRVRELEQERKKLQVQLEKKEQQDGKRVPADQPSNDSDLDQDADLAYNSLKRQELESENKKLKNELNELRKAVADQASEHSPAAAGTPDSYSLLLNQLRVANEELEVRKEEVLILRTQIVSADQRRLAGKGSEPNINARTSWPNSEKHVDQEDAIEAYHGVCQTNRLLEAQLQAQSREHEEEVDNLKAQLEALKEEMDRQQQTFCQTLLLSPEAQVEFGIQQEMSRLTNENLDLKELVEKLEKNERKLKKQLKIYMKKVQDLEAAQALAQSERKRHELNRQVTVQRKEKDFQGMLEYHKEDEALLIRNLVTELKPQVLAGAVPCLPAYILYMCLRHADYVNDDLKVHSLLTSTINGIKKVLKKHNEDFEMTSFWLSNTCRLLHCLKQYSGDEGFMTQNTAKQNEHCLKNFDLTEYRQVLSDLSIQIYQQLIKIAEGLLQPMIVSAMLENESIQGLSGVKPTGYRKRTSSMPEGDNSYCLEAIIRQMNSFHTVMCDQGLDPEIILQVFRQLFYMINAVTLNNLLLRKDVCSWSTGMQLRYNISQLEEWLRGRNLHQSGAVETMEPLIQAAQLLQLKKKSPEDAEAICSLCTALSTQQIVKILNLYTPLNEFEERVTVAFIRTIQAQLQDRNDPQQLLLDFKHMFPVLFPFNPSSLTMDSIHIPACLNLEFLNEV
;
A
#
# COMPACT_ATOMS: atom_id res chain seq x y z
N MET A 1 -85.18 -13.64 -38.72
CA MET A 1 -84.12 -14.33 -37.93
C MET A 1 -83.34 -13.36 -37.07
N GLU A 2 -82.98 -12.18 -37.56
CA GLU A 2 -82.31 -11.13 -36.75
C GLU A 2 -83.10 -10.79 -35.47
N THR A 3 -84.42 -10.60 -35.58
CA THR A 3 -85.36 -10.41 -34.45
C THR A 3 -85.25 -11.48 -33.35
N LEU A 4 -84.87 -12.70 -33.72
CA LEU A 4 -84.76 -13.87 -32.83
C LEU A 4 -83.35 -14.03 -32.24
N ASN A 5 -82.35 -13.36 -32.84
CA ASN A 5 -80.99 -13.27 -32.31
C ASN A 5 -80.79 -12.01 -31.46
N ALA A 6 -81.59 -10.96 -31.68
CA ALA A 6 -81.60 -9.70 -30.93
C ALA A 6 -82.47 -9.75 -29.66
N THR A 7 -83.24 -10.82 -29.45
CA THR A 7 -84.11 -10.97 -28.28
C THR A 7 -83.41 -11.69 -27.14
N THR A 8 -83.13 -10.95 -26.06
CA THR A 8 -82.76 -11.50 -24.75
C THR A 8 -83.98 -12.16 -24.08
N PRO A 9 -83.85 -13.34 -23.45
CA PRO A 9 -84.97 -14.02 -22.82
C PRO A 9 -85.38 -13.33 -21.50
N HIS A 10 -86.43 -12.52 -21.54
CA HIS A 10 -86.95 -11.76 -20.39
C HIS A 10 -88.11 -12.46 -19.64
N TYR A 11 -88.46 -13.70 -19.97
CA TYR A 11 -89.63 -14.37 -19.39
C TYR A 11 -89.31 -15.14 -18.10
N VAL A 12 -89.47 -14.48 -16.96
CA VAL A 12 -89.34 -15.09 -15.63
C VAL A 12 -90.71 -15.61 -15.16
N ARG A 13 -90.86 -16.94 -15.05
CA ARG A 13 -92.02 -17.57 -14.39
C ARG A 13 -91.66 -17.97 -12.96
N CYS A 14 -92.22 -17.25 -11.99
CA CYS A 14 -92.14 -17.64 -10.58
C CYS A 14 -93.04 -18.85 -10.32
N ILE A 15 -92.49 -19.90 -9.69
CA ILE A 15 -93.24 -21.07 -9.24
C ILE A 15 -93.59 -20.85 -7.77
N LYS A 16 -94.87 -20.97 -7.42
CA LYS A 16 -95.33 -20.84 -6.04
C LYS A 16 -94.81 -22.02 -5.21
N PRO A 17 -93.99 -21.82 -4.16
CA PRO A 17 -93.33 -22.93 -3.45
C PRO A 17 -94.31 -23.73 -2.58
N ASN A 18 -95.30 -23.08 -1.98
CA ASN A 18 -96.39 -23.69 -1.22
C ASN A 18 -97.65 -22.81 -1.33
N ASP A 19 -98.85 -23.37 -1.10
CA ASP A 19 -100.08 -22.59 -1.34
C ASP A 19 -100.38 -21.52 -0.27
N GLU A 20 -99.89 -21.72 0.95
CA GLU A 20 -100.09 -20.86 2.13
C GLU A 20 -99.16 -19.64 2.15
N LYS A 21 -98.19 -19.56 1.22
CA LYS A 21 -97.12 -18.55 1.14
C LYS A 21 -96.16 -18.54 2.35
N LEU A 22 -96.07 -19.63 3.11
CA LEU A 22 -95.16 -19.75 4.25
C LEU A 22 -93.68 -19.64 3.80
N PRO A 23 -92.82 -18.91 4.54
CA PRO A 23 -91.39 -18.86 4.24
C PRO A 23 -90.74 -20.23 4.47
N PHE A 24 -89.67 -20.53 3.71
CA PHE A 24 -88.88 -21.78 3.75
C PHE A 24 -89.64 -23.11 3.53
N HIS A 25 -90.97 -23.08 3.35
CA HIS A 25 -91.77 -24.27 3.08
C HIS A 25 -91.89 -24.54 1.57
N PHE A 26 -91.49 -25.73 1.11
CA PHE A 26 -91.58 -26.14 -0.31
C PHE A 26 -92.42 -27.41 -0.45
N ASN A 27 -93.46 -27.36 -1.29
CA ASN A 27 -94.32 -28.49 -1.63
C ASN A 27 -93.96 -29.00 -3.05
N PRO A 28 -93.22 -30.12 -3.17
CA PRO A 28 -92.75 -30.62 -4.47
C PRO A 28 -93.90 -30.99 -5.41
N LYS A 29 -95.00 -31.55 -4.87
CA LYS A 29 -96.17 -31.94 -5.67
C LYS A 29 -96.80 -30.71 -6.33
N ARG A 30 -96.93 -29.61 -5.59
CA ARG A 30 -97.49 -28.35 -6.08
C ARG A 30 -96.57 -27.66 -7.10
N ALA A 31 -95.26 -27.70 -6.90
CA ALA A 31 -94.29 -27.18 -7.87
C ALA A 31 -94.32 -27.98 -9.20
N VAL A 32 -94.36 -29.32 -9.13
CA VAL A 32 -94.44 -30.18 -10.33
C VAL A 32 -95.78 -30.02 -11.06
N GLN A 33 -96.91 -29.86 -10.35
CA GLN A 33 -98.20 -29.56 -10.95
C GLN A 33 -98.17 -28.24 -11.72
N GLN A 34 -97.59 -27.17 -11.16
CA GLN A 34 -97.40 -25.90 -11.86
C GLN A 34 -96.53 -26.08 -13.10
N LEU A 35 -95.39 -26.78 -13.01
CA LEU A 35 -94.51 -27.05 -14.15
C LEU A 35 -95.19 -27.85 -15.28
N ARG A 36 -96.11 -28.76 -14.95
CA ARG A 36 -96.94 -29.50 -15.92
C ARG A 36 -97.99 -28.58 -16.56
N ALA A 37 -98.79 -27.89 -15.75
CA ALA A 37 -99.85 -26.99 -16.24
C ALA A 37 -99.30 -25.83 -17.09
N CYS A 38 -98.12 -25.31 -16.74
CA CYS A 38 -97.42 -24.30 -17.51
C CYS A 38 -96.75 -24.82 -18.80
N GLY A 39 -96.86 -26.12 -19.12
CA GLY A 39 -96.23 -26.74 -20.30
C GLY A 39 -94.69 -26.79 -20.26
N VAL A 40 -94.07 -26.50 -19.12
CA VAL A 40 -92.61 -26.37 -19.00
C VAL A 40 -91.94 -27.73 -19.14
N LEU A 41 -92.50 -28.79 -18.53
CA LEU A 41 -91.93 -30.13 -18.67
C LEU A 41 -92.02 -30.66 -20.11
N GLU A 42 -93.12 -30.39 -20.83
CA GLU A 42 -93.23 -30.84 -22.23
C GLU A 42 -92.35 -30.00 -23.15
N THR A 43 -92.22 -28.69 -22.91
CA THR A 43 -91.24 -27.83 -23.60
C THR A 43 -89.80 -28.33 -23.40
N ILE A 44 -89.43 -28.73 -22.17
CA ILE A 44 -88.14 -29.35 -21.87
C ILE A 44 -88.01 -30.70 -22.59
N ARG A 45 -89.06 -31.54 -22.60
CA ARG A 45 -89.07 -32.85 -23.24
C ARG A 45 -88.89 -32.75 -24.76
N ILE A 46 -89.60 -31.82 -25.41
CA ILE A 46 -89.46 -31.52 -26.85
C ILE A 46 -88.07 -30.94 -27.15
N SER A 47 -87.55 -30.05 -26.30
CA SER A 47 -86.20 -29.46 -26.46
C SER A 47 -85.10 -30.51 -26.32
N ALA A 48 -85.24 -31.46 -25.37
CA ALA A 48 -84.32 -32.57 -25.17
C ALA A 48 -84.42 -33.65 -26.27
N ALA A 49 -85.63 -33.92 -26.78
CA ALA A 49 -85.87 -34.78 -27.93
C ALA A 49 -85.44 -34.16 -29.27
N GLY A 50 -85.11 -32.86 -29.29
CA GLY A 50 -84.52 -32.16 -30.42
C GLY A 50 -82.98 -32.06 -30.34
N TYR A 51 -82.45 -31.05 -31.04
CA TYR A 51 -81.05 -30.64 -30.99
C TYR A 51 -80.95 -29.21 -30.41
N PRO A 52 -80.82 -29.09 -29.07
CA PRO A 52 -80.84 -27.79 -28.40
C PRO A 52 -79.57 -26.97 -28.63
N SER A 53 -78.42 -27.62 -28.81
CA SER A 53 -77.13 -26.95 -29.06
C SER A 53 -76.83 -26.86 -30.56
N ARG A 54 -76.56 -25.65 -31.06
CA ARG A 54 -76.43 -25.34 -32.50
C ARG A 54 -75.23 -24.44 -32.75
N TRP A 55 -74.24 -24.92 -33.51
CA TRP A 55 -72.98 -24.21 -33.76
C TRP A 55 -72.80 -23.95 -35.26
N SER A 56 -72.22 -22.81 -35.67
CA SER A 56 -71.76 -22.69 -37.05
C SER A 56 -70.49 -23.52 -37.26
N TYR A 57 -70.21 -23.94 -38.49
CA TYR A 57 -68.95 -24.62 -38.81
C TYR A 57 -67.73 -23.75 -38.51
N HIS A 58 -67.85 -22.41 -38.56
CA HIS A 58 -66.76 -21.50 -38.27
C HIS A 58 -66.45 -21.42 -36.77
N ASP A 59 -67.49 -21.23 -35.93
CA ASP A 59 -67.34 -21.09 -34.48
C ASP A 59 -66.86 -22.40 -33.85
N PHE A 60 -67.40 -23.52 -34.34
CA PHE A 60 -66.97 -24.85 -33.93
C PHE A 60 -65.49 -25.07 -34.26
N PHE A 61 -65.07 -24.79 -35.51
CA PHE A 61 -63.67 -24.93 -35.92
C PHE A 61 -62.74 -24.05 -35.06
N ASN A 62 -63.03 -22.75 -34.93
CA ASN A 62 -62.19 -21.82 -34.19
C ASN A 62 -62.00 -22.26 -32.71
N ARG A 63 -63.06 -22.76 -32.09
CA ARG A 63 -63.08 -23.14 -30.67
C ARG A 63 -62.45 -24.50 -30.39
N TYR A 64 -62.67 -25.48 -31.26
CA TYR A 64 -62.27 -26.89 -31.05
C TYR A 64 -61.07 -27.35 -31.89
N ARG A 65 -60.47 -26.51 -32.76
CA ARG A 65 -59.25 -26.84 -33.55
C ARG A 65 -58.08 -27.41 -32.74
N VAL A 66 -58.00 -27.10 -31.43
CA VAL A 66 -56.97 -27.63 -30.51
C VAL A 66 -57.11 -29.14 -30.25
N LEU A 67 -58.27 -29.74 -30.54
CA LEU A 67 -58.48 -31.18 -30.47
C LEU A 67 -57.94 -31.93 -31.70
N VAL A 68 -57.60 -31.20 -32.78
CA VAL A 68 -57.22 -31.75 -34.09
C VAL A 68 -55.70 -31.91 -34.19
N LYS A 69 -55.23 -32.98 -34.84
CA LYS A 69 -53.78 -33.16 -35.05
C LYS A 69 -53.31 -32.23 -36.17
N LYS A 70 -52.06 -31.77 -36.08
CA LYS A 70 -51.47 -30.78 -37.00
C LYS A 70 -51.45 -31.23 -38.48
N ARG A 71 -51.54 -32.53 -38.76
CA ARG A 71 -51.62 -33.10 -40.12
C ARG A 71 -53.01 -32.91 -40.76
N ASP A 72 -54.07 -33.04 -39.97
CA ASP A 72 -55.46 -33.02 -40.47
C ASP A 72 -55.97 -31.56 -40.70
N LEU A 73 -55.23 -30.58 -40.16
CA LEU A 73 -55.43 -29.14 -40.36
C LEU A 73 -54.89 -28.61 -41.71
N ALA A 74 -54.26 -29.46 -42.54
CA ALA A 74 -53.73 -29.07 -43.85
C ALA A 74 -54.81 -28.93 -44.94
N ASN A 75 -56.00 -29.51 -44.75
CA ASN A 75 -57.11 -29.39 -45.70
C ASN A 75 -57.81 -28.02 -45.55
N SER A 76 -57.98 -27.28 -46.64
CA SER A 76 -58.56 -25.92 -46.58
C SER A 76 -60.07 -25.87 -46.27
N ASP A 77 -60.81 -26.98 -46.43
CA ASP A 77 -62.26 -27.01 -46.12
C ASP A 77 -62.52 -27.21 -44.61
N LYS A 78 -62.87 -26.11 -43.96
CA LYS A 78 -63.33 -26.06 -42.55
C LYS A 78 -64.50 -27.02 -42.29
N LYS A 79 -65.37 -27.27 -43.27
CA LYS A 79 -66.54 -28.16 -43.12
C LYS A 79 -66.12 -29.64 -43.12
N ALA A 80 -65.23 -30.04 -44.02
CA ALA A 80 -64.62 -31.37 -44.01
C ALA A 80 -63.87 -31.66 -42.69
N ILE A 81 -63.07 -30.71 -42.19
CA ILE A 81 -62.39 -30.86 -40.88
C ILE A 81 -63.42 -31.06 -39.76
N CYS A 82 -64.46 -30.24 -39.67
CA CYS A 82 -65.48 -30.38 -38.63
C CYS A 82 -66.20 -31.74 -38.67
N ARG A 83 -66.42 -32.33 -39.85
CA ARG A 83 -66.99 -33.69 -39.95
C ARG A 83 -66.04 -34.74 -39.40
N SER A 84 -64.84 -34.82 -39.97
CA SER A 84 -63.81 -35.80 -39.58
C SER A 84 -63.50 -35.76 -38.08
N VAL A 85 -63.42 -34.56 -37.50
CA VAL A 85 -63.21 -34.37 -36.06
C VAL A 85 -64.37 -34.93 -35.24
N LEU A 86 -65.61 -34.63 -35.60
CA LEU A 86 -66.78 -35.11 -34.85
C LEU A 86 -67.00 -36.62 -34.98
N GLU A 87 -66.85 -37.17 -36.18
CA GLU A 87 -66.89 -38.61 -36.44
C GLU A 87 -65.78 -39.36 -35.67
N SER A 88 -64.63 -38.74 -35.45
CA SER A 88 -63.55 -39.31 -34.62
C SER A 88 -63.79 -39.24 -33.10
N LEU A 89 -64.53 -38.22 -32.63
CA LEU A 89 -64.72 -37.92 -31.20
C LEU A 89 -66.05 -38.47 -30.64
N ILE A 90 -67.07 -38.58 -31.47
CA ILE A 90 -68.42 -39.05 -31.11
C ILE A 90 -68.80 -40.17 -32.08
N LYS A 91 -68.70 -41.42 -31.63
CA LYS A 91 -68.95 -42.62 -32.46
C LYS A 91 -70.44 -42.90 -32.76
N ASP A 92 -71.34 -42.20 -32.06
CA ASP A 92 -72.77 -42.47 -32.06
C ASP A 92 -73.51 -41.38 -32.86
N PRO A 93 -74.12 -41.72 -34.02
CA PRO A 93 -74.66 -40.73 -34.94
C PRO A 93 -75.94 -40.04 -34.46
N ASP A 94 -76.70 -40.59 -33.50
CA ASP A 94 -77.89 -39.88 -32.98
C ASP A 94 -77.51 -38.70 -32.04
N LYS A 95 -76.23 -38.62 -31.64
CA LYS A 95 -75.74 -37.57 -30.74
C LYS A 95 -75.45 -36.23 -31.44
N PHE A 96 -75.30 -36.24 -32.77
CA PHE A 96 -74.99 -35.04 -33.56
C PHE A 96 -75.47 -35.15 -35.01
N GLN A 97 -75.93 -34.04 -35.60
CA GLN A 97 -76.39 -34.01 -36.99
C GLN A 97 -75.75 -32.84 -37.77
N PHE A 98 -75.34 -33.10 -39.01
CA PHE A 98 -74.79 -32.08 -39.90
C PHE A 98 -75.88 -31.38 -40.73
N GLY A 99 -76.01 -30.07 -40.56
CA GLY A 99 -76.84 -29.23 -41.44
C GLY A 99 -76.05 -28.59 -42.58
N ARG A 100 -76.76 -27.84 -43.45
CA ARG A 100 -76.13 -27.07 -44.55
C ARG A 100 -75.11 -26.05 -44.02
N THR A 101 -75.47 -25.29 -42.97
CA THR A 101 -74.67 -24.17 -42.41
C THR A 101 -74.26 -24.33 -40.94
N LYS A 102 -74.89 -25.26 -40.20
CA LYS A 102 -74.68 -25.47 -38.76
C LYS A 102 -74.54 -26.96 -38.40
N ILE A 103 -73.92 -27.21 -37.26
CA ILE A 103 -73.80 -28.51 -36.60
C ILE A 103 -74.77 -28.52 -35.41
N PHE A 104 -75.48 -29.62 -35.23
CA PHE A 104 -76.53 -29.80 -34.24
C PHE A 104 -76.11 -30.88 -33.24
N PHE A 105 -76.32 -30.64 -31.94
CA PHE A 105 -75.91 -31.53 -30.86
C PHE A 105 -77.05 -31.82 -29.88
N ARG A 106 -77.14 -33.09 -29.45
CA ARG A 106 -77.96 -33.49 -28.29
C ARG A 106 -77.43 -32.85 -27.00
N ALA A 107 -78.25 -32.85 -25.95
CA ALA A 107 -77.85 -32.37 -24.63
C ALA A 107 -76.58 -33.09 -24.14
N GLY A 108 -75.73 -32.36 -23.40
CA GLY A 108 -74.47 -32.87 -22.83
C GLY A 108 -73.27 -32.98 -23.80
N GLN A 109 -73.47 -33.08 -25.13
CA GLN A 109 -72.34 -33.31 -26.05
C GLN A 109 -71.36 -32.14 -26.13
N VAL A 110 -71.85 -30.90 -26.03
CA VAL A 110 -70.97 -29.70 -25.98
C VAL A 110 -70.12 -29.70 -24.70
N ALA A 111 -70.68 -30.14 -23.56
CA ALA A 111 -69.94 -30.25 -22.31
C ALA A 111 -68.87 -31.36 -22.37
N TYR A 112 -69.14 -32.47 -23.07
CA TYR A 112 -68.16 -33.51 -23.34
C TYR A 112 -66.99 -32.99 -24.19
N LEU A 113 -67.26 -32.22 -25.26
CA LEU A 113 -66.23 -31.60 -26.09
C LEU A 113 -65.41 -30.54 -25.33
N GLU A 114 -66.02 -29.73 -24.47
CA GLU A 114 -65.29 -28.80 -23.60
C GLU A 114 -64.42 -29.52 -22.55
N LYS A 115 -64.87 -30.67 -22.01
CA LYS A 115 -64.04 -31.49 -21.13
C LYS A 115 -62.77 -31.96 -21.85
N LEU A 116 -62.91 -32.55 -23.05
CA LEU A 116 -61.77 -32.96 -23.87
C LEU A 116 -60.83 -31.79 -24.19
N ARG A 117 -61.39 -30.58 -24.39
CA ARG A 117 -60.62 -29.36 -24.65
C ARG A 117 -59.85 -28.90 -23.41
N ALA A 118 -60.48 -28.92 -22.24
CA ALA A 118 -59.85 -28.61 -20.96
C ALA A 118 -58.73 -29.61 -20.62
N ASP A 119 -58.93 -30.90 -20.89
CA ASP A 119 -57.92 -31.94 -20.66
C ASP A 119 -56.70 -31.76 -21.58
N LYS A 120 -56.91 -31.39 -22.86
CA LYS A 120 -55.83 -31.03 -23.78
C LYS A 120 -55.05 -29.80 -23.34
N PHE A 121 -55.74 -28.74 -22.89
CA PHE A 121 -55.06 -27.56 -22.34
C PHE A 121 -54.28 -27.90 -21.06
N ARG A 122 -54.87 -28.67 -20.13
CA ARG A 122 -54.20 -29.13 -18.90
C ARG A 122 -52.91 -29.90 -19.21
N ALA A 123 -52.93 -30.82 -20.19
CA ALA A 123 -51.73 -31.53 -20.62
C ALA A 123 -50.66 -30.60 -21.22
N ALA A 124 -51.05 -29.60 -22.03
CA ALA A 124 -50.13 -28.60 -22.56
C ALA A 124 -49.52 -27.72 -21.45
N THR A 125 -50.34 -27.25 -20.50
CA THR A 125 -49.89 -26.50 -19.32
C THR A 125 -48.91 -27.31 -18.48
N ILE A 126 -49.16 -28.61 -18.24
CA ILE A 126 -48.24 -29.50 -17.52
C ILE A 126 -46.90 -29.62 -18.27
N MET A 127 -46.89 -29.74 -19.60
CA MET A 127 -45.65 -29.77 -20.37
C MET A 127 -44.87 -28.45 -20.28
N ILE A 128 -45.55 -27.30 -20.37
CA ILE A 128 -44.92 -25.99 -20.22
C ILE A 128 -44.35 -25.83 -18.80
N GLN A 129 -45.13 -26.16 -17.76
CA GLN A 129 -44.69 -26.13 -16.37
C GLN A 129 -43.50 -27.07 -16.12
N LYS A 130 -43.50 -28.28 -16.70
CA LYS A 130 -42.37 -29.23 -16.64
C LYS A 130 -41.12 -28.63 -17.28
N ALA A 131 -41.25 -28.05 -18.48
CA ALA A 131 -40.14 -27.44 -19.20
C ALA A 131 -39.55 -26.24 -18.44
N VAL A 132 -40.40 -25.33 -17.93
CA VAL A 132 -39.99 -24.16 -17.14
C VAL A 132 -39.35 -24.57 -15.82
N ARG A 133 -39.94 -25.50 -15.05
CA ARG A 133 -39.35 -26.02 -13.80
C ARG A 133 -37.99 -26.69 -14.06
N GLY A 134 -37.88 -27.49 -15.12
CA GLY A 134 -36.61 -28.11 -15.53
C GLY A 134 -35.55 -27.09 -15.95
N TRP A 135 -35.93 -26.06 -16.70
CA TRP A 135 -35.04 -24.97 -17.09
C TRP A 135 -34.57 -24.16 -15.89
N LEU A 136 -35.47 -23.74 -14.99
CA LEU A 136 -35.14 -23.04 -13.75
C LEU A 136 -34.13 -23.84 -12.90
N GLN A 137 -34.37 -25.14 -12.73
CA GLN A 137 -33.46 -25.99 -11.94
C GLN A 137 -32.11 -26.20 -12.64
N LYS A 138 -32.08 -26.29 -13.99
CA LYS A 138 -30.84 -26.36 -14.78
C LYS A 138 -30.04 -25.05 -14.69
N VAL A 139 -30.70 -23.89 -14.64
CA VAL A 139 -30.06 -22.58 -14.39
C VAL A 139 -29.52 -22.51 -12.96
N LYS A 140 -30.30 -22.90 -11.94
CA LYS A 140 -29.86 -22.94 -10.53
C LYS A 140 -28.64 -23.86 -10.34
N TYR A 141 -28.67 -25.07 -10.91
CA TYR A 141 -27.56 -26.01 -10.86
C TYR A 141 -26.30 -25.46 -11.57
N ARG A 142 -26.44 -24.83 -12.75
CA ARG A 142 -25.31 -24.21 -13.45
C ARG A 142 -24.67 -23.07 -12.64
N ARG A 143 -25.49 -22.21 -12.00
CA ARG A 143 -25.00 -21.16 -11.09
C ARG A 143 -24.24 -21.76 -9.90
N LEU A 144 -24.81 -22.78 -9.25
CA LEU A 144 -24.16 -23.49 -8.14
C LEU A 144 -22.84 -24.14 -8.56
N LYS A 145 -22.82 -24.90 -9.67
CA LYS A 145 -21.60 -25.52 -10.22
C LYS A 145 -20.53 -24.47 -10.53
N GLY A 146 -20.92 -23.31 -11.09
CA GLY A 146 -20.02 -22.18 -11.32
C GLY A 146 -19.39 -21.67 -10.02
N ALA A 147 -20.21 -21.39 -9.00
CA ALA A 147 -19.74 -20.95 -7.68
C ALA A 147 -18.83 -21.99 -7.00
N THR A 148 -19.20 -23.27 -7.03
CA THR A 148 -18.39 -24.37 -6.46
C THR A 148 -17.04 -24.50 -7.17
N LEU A 149 -16.99 -24.43 -8.50
CA LEU A 149 -15.73 -24.49 -9.26
C LEU A 149 -14.84 -23.28 -8.99
N ILE A 150 -15.42 -22.09 -8.84
CA ILE A 150 -14.70 -20.88 -8.43
C ILE A 150 -14.11 -21.09 -7.03
N LEU A 151 -14.92 -21.51 -6.05
CA LEU A 151 -14.46 -21.76 -4.67
C LEU A 151 -13.34 -22.81 -4.64
N GLN A 152 -13.52 -23.95 -5.31
CA GLN A 152 -12.50 -25.00 -5.43
C GLN A 152 -11.20 -24.48 -6.07
N ARG A 153 -11.28 -23.63 -7.11
CA ARG A 153 -10.11 -22.98 -7.73
C ARG A 153 -9.39 -22.07 -6.73
N TYR A 154 -10.12 -21.26 -5.96
CA TYR A 154 -9.54 -20.39 -4.94
C TYR A 154 -8.90 -21.19 -3.79
N CYS A 155 -9.57 -22.23 -3.27
CA CYS A 155 -9.05 -23.12 -2.23
C CYS A 155 -7.76 -23.86 -2.68
N ARG A 156 -7.78 -24.48 -3.87
CA ARG A 156 -6.58 -25.13 -4.45
C ARG A 156 -5.44 -24.13 -4.65
N GLY A 157 -5.74 -22.93 -5.16
CA GLY A 157 -4.76 -21.84 -5.31
C GLY A 157 -4.21 -21.33 -3.98
N TYR A 158 -5.04 -21.25 -2.93
CA TYR A 158 -4.61 -20.88 -1.59
C TYR A 158 -3.66 -21.91 -0.99
N LEU A 159 -4.00 -23.21 -1.06
CA LEU A 159 -3.16 -24.30 -0.59
C LEU A 159 -1.80 -24.32 -1.30
N ALA A 160 -1.78 -24.18 -2.63
CA ALA A 160 -0.54 -24.09 -3.41
C ALA A 160 0.31 -22.87 -3.01
N ARG A 161 -0.31 -21.69 -2.81
CA ARG A 161 0.40 -20.49 -2.32
C ARG A 161 0.93 -20.66 -0.89
N ARG A 162 0.19 -21.34 -0.01
CA ARG A 162 0.61 -21.65 1.38
C ARG A 162 1.85 -22.54 1.37
N LEU A 163 1.84 -23.61 0.58
CA LEU A 163 2.98 -24.51 0.39
C LEU A 163 4.19 -23.78 -0.21
N ALA A 164 4.01 -23.00 -1.28
CA ALA A 164 5.09 -22.21 -1.88
C ALA A 164 5.69 -21.18 -0.91
N LYS A 165 4.87 -20.55 -0.06
CA LYS A 165 5.34 -19.62 1.00
C LYS A 165 6.13 -20.35 2.08
N HIS A 166 5.72 -21.56 2.47
CA HIS A 166 6.48 -22.42 3.39
C HIS A 166 7.84 -22.79 2.78
N LEU A 167 7.88 -23.37 1.57
CA LEU A 167 9.11 -23.76 0.89
C LEU A 167 10.09 -22.58 0.70
N ARG A 168 9.59 -21.38 0.35
CA ARG A 168 10.41 -20.16 0.27
C ARG A 168 10.99 -19.74 1.62
N ARG A 169 10.21 -19.82 2.71
CA ARG A 169 10.69 -19.55 4.08
C ARG A 169 11.75 -20.56 4.51
N THR A 170 11.53 -21.86 4.29
CA THR A 170 12.50 -22.91 4.61
C THR A 170 13.81 -22.72 3.83
N ARG A 171 13.74 -22.42 2.53
CA ARG A 171 14.92 -22.09 1.71
C ARG A 171 15.65 -20.85 2.22
N ALA A 172 14.94 -19.78 2.59
CA ALA A 172 15.55 -18.59 3.17
C ALA A 172 16.24 -18.87 4.52
N ALA A 173 15.60 -19.66 5.40
CA ALA A 173 16.18 -20.10 6.66
C ALA A 173 17.46 -20.92 6.45
N VAL A 174 17.47 -21.88 5.53
CA VAL A 174 18.67 -22.68 5.18
C VAL A 174 19.79 -21.79 4.62
N VAL A 175 19.48 -20.79 3.79
CA VAL A 175 20.47 -19.82 3.30
C VAL A 175 21.06 -19.01 4.45
N LEU A 176 20.23 -18.45 5.34
CA LEU A 176 20.68 -17.70 6.51
C LEU A 176 21.55 -18.55 7.44
N GLN A 177 21.11 -19.78 7.76
CA GLN A 177 21.87 -20.74 8.56
C GLN A 177 23.23 -21.08 7.91
N LYS A 178 23.27 -21.30 6.59
CA LYS A 178 24.51 -21.55 5.85
C LYS A 178 25.47 -20.36 5.94
N GLN A 179 25.00 -19.14 5.69
CA GLN A 179 25.87 -17.96 5.71
C GLN A 179 26.32 -17.60 7.14
N TYR A 180 25.48 -17.80 8.16
CA TYR A 180 25.87 -17.65 9.56
C TYR A 180 26.96 -18.68 9.94
N ARG A 181 26.77 -19.97 9.63
CA ARG A 181 27.78 -21.02 9.86
C ARG A 181 29.11 -20.69 9.18
N MET A 182 29.07 -20.25 7.92
CA MET A 182 30.24 -19.82 7.15
C MET A 182 30.93 -18.59 7.78
N GLN A 183 30.16 -17.55 8.14
CA GLN A 183 30.72 -16.32 8.74
C GLN A 183 31.33 -16.58 10.12
N ARG A 184 30.73 -17.47 10.93
CA ARG A 184 31.28 -17.90 12.23
C ARG A 184 32.64 -18.59 12.04
N ALA A 185 32.75 -19.51 11.08
CA ALA A 185 34.00 -20.17 10.73
C ALA A 185 35.05 -19.17 10.17
N ARG A 186 34.63 -18.26 9.28
CA ARG A 186 35.52 -17.23 8.70
C ARG A 186 36.08 -16.29 9.76
N ARG A 187 35.25 -15.83 10.71
CA ARG A 187 35.70 -15.00 11.86
C ARG A 187 36.67 -15.76 12.77
N ALA A 188 36.42 -17.04 13.04
CA ALA A 188 37.36 -17.86 13.82
C ALA A 188 38.72 -17.99 13.12
N TYR A 189 38.74 -18.35 11.83
CA TYR A 189 39.97 -18.41 11.03
C TYR A 189 40.70 -17.06 10.95
N GLN A 190 39.98 -15.95 10.75
CA GLN A 190 40.57 -14.61 10.70
C GLN A 190 41.23 -14.20 12.02
N ARG A 191 40.66 -14.56 13.18
CA ARG A 191 41.30 -14.34 14.49
C ARG A 191 42.62 -15.09 14.60
N VAL A 192 42.63 -16.39 14.28
CA VAL A 192 43.86 -17.21 14.29
C VAL A 192 44.91 -16.67 13.31
N ARG A 193 44.51 -16.30 12.08
CA ARG A 193 45.42 -15.71 11.09
C ARG A 193 46.00 -14.37 11.55
N ARG A 194 45.20 -13.48 12.16
CA ARG A 194 45.70 -12.20 12.71
C ARG A 194 46.73 -12.43 13.81
N ALA A 195 46.43 -13.31 14.77
CA ALA A 195 47.37 -13.67 15.83
C ALA A 195 48.69 -14.26 15.25
N ALA A 196 48.59 -15.19 14.31
CA ALA A 196 49.76 -15.78 13.65
C ALA A 196 50.60 -14.73 12.91
N VAL A 197 49.99 -13.78 12.19
CA VAL A 197 50.70 -12.70 11.49
C VAL A 197 51.39 -11.75 12.48
N VAL A 198 50.74 -11.39 13.59
CA VAL A 198 51.35 -10.55 14.65
C VAL A 198 52.55 -11.25 15.27
N ILE A 199 52.43 -12.53 15.62
CA ILE A 199 53.53 -13.34 16.17
C ILE A 199 54.68 -13.45 15.16
N GLN A 200 54.38 -13.74 13.89
CA GLN A 200 55.39 -13.82 12.82
C GLN A 200 56.08 -12.47 12.56
N ALA A 201 55.34 -11.37 12.58
CA ALA A 201 55.89 -10.02 12.41
C ALA A 201 56.80 -9.64 13.58
N PHE A 202 56.38 -9.92 14.82
CA PHE A 202 57.19 -9.69 16.01
C PHE A 202 58.47 -10.53 15.99
N ALA A 203 58.37 -11.83 15.67
CA ALA A 203 59.52 -12.71 15.57
C ALA A 203 60.51 -12.23 14.48
N ARG A 204 60.03 -11.92 13.26
CA ARG A 204 60.86 -11.38 12.19
C ARG A 204 61.53 -10.05 12.58
N GLY A 205 60.77 -9.14 13.20
CA GLY A 205 61.31 -7.87 13.72
C GLY A 205 62.36 -8.06 14.81
N MET A 206 62.18 -9.03 15.71
CA MET A 206 63.15 -9.39 16.76
C MET A 206 64.44 -9.95 16.16
N PHE A 207 64.36 -10.86 15.19
CA PHE A 207 65.54 -11.38 14.47
C PHE A 207 66.31 -10.26 13.75
N VAL A 208 65.64 -9.39 13.00
CA VAL A 208 66.29 -8.27 12.29
C VAL A 208 66.94 -7.28 13.27
N ARG A 209 66.26 -6.93 14.38
CA ARG A 209 66.85 -6.07 15.43
C ARG A 209 68.08 -6.71 16.08
N ARG A 210 68.05 -8.02 16.33
CA ARG A 210 69.20 -8.76 16.91
C ARG A 210 70.41 -8.72 15.96
N ILE A 211 70.20 -8.95 14.66
CA ILE A 211 71.25 -8.85 13.64
C ILE A 211 71.78 -7.40 13.56
N TYR A 212 70.88 -6.41 13.53
CA TYR A 212 71.27 -4.99 13.51
C TYR A 212 72.12 -4.60 14.73
N HIS A 213 71.75 -5.03 15.94
CA HIS A 213 72.54 -4.77 17.14
C HIS A 213 73.92 -5.46 17.10
N GLN A 214 74.03 -6.63 16.48
CA GLN A 214 75.33 -7.29 16.26
C GLN A 214 76.21 -6.47 15.30
N VAL A 215 75.69 -6.10 14.12
CA VAL A 215 76.40 -5.26 13.15
C VAL A 215 76.79 -3.90 13.76
N LEU A 216 75.92 -3.30 14.57
CA LEU A 216 76.22 -2.06 15.29
C LEU A 216 77.40 -2.25 16.27
N ARG A 217 77.40 -3.35 17.05
CA ARG A 217 78.52 -3.67 17.97
C ARG A 217 79.83 -3.89 17.22
N GLU A 218 79.81 -4.63 16.12
CA GLU A 218 80.97 -4.86 15.25
C GLU A 218 81.49 -3.55 14.63
N HIS A 219 80.60 -2.66 14.19
CA HIS A 219 80.96 -1.34 13.68
C HIS A 219 81.58 -0.45 14.79
N LYS A 220 80.99 -0.40 16.00
CA LYS A 220 81.58 0.34 17.13
C LYS A 220 82.93 -0.25 17.56
N ALA A 221 83.07 -1.57 17.58
CA ALA A 221 84.36 -2.24 17.82
C ALA A 221 85.40 -1.85 16.76
N THR A 222 85.01 -1.77 15.48
CA THR A 222 85.87 -1.32 14.38
C THR A 222 86.33 0.13 14.57
N ILE A 223 85.45 1.02 15.02
CA ILE A 223 85.82 2.42 15.37
C ILE A 223 86.85 2.46 16.50
N ILE A 224 86.65 1.68 17.57
CA ILE A 224 87.59 1.59 18.70
C ILE A 224 88.93 1.03 18.22
N GLN A 225 88.93 -0.07 17.47
CA GLN A 225 90.13 -0.67 16.88
C GLN A 225 90.88 0.31 15.97
N LYS A 226 90.18 1.12 15.15
CA LYS A 226 90.78 2.19 14.33
C LYS A 226 91.52 3.21 15.20
N HIS A 227 90.90 3.67 16.29
CA HIS A 227 91.52 4.64 17.20
C HIS A 227 92.72 4.05 17.94
N VAL A 228 92.63 2.82 18.44
CA VAL A 228 93.71 2.11 19.13
C VAL A 228 94.88 1.83 18.18
N ARG A 229 94.63 1.35 16.95
CA ARG A 229 95.66 1.17 15.91
C ARG A 229 96.36 2.49 15.58
N GLY A 230 95.60 3.58 15.41
CA GLY A 230 96.15 4.92 15.19
C GLY A 230 96.96 5.46 16.38
N TRP A 231 96.55 5.16 17.62
CA TRP A 231 97.31 5.49 18.83
C TRP A 231 98.62 4.70 18.93
N MET A 232 98.60 3.38 18.66
CA MET A 232 99.81 2.55 18.64
C MET A 232 100.81 3.01 17.58
N ALA A 233 100.34 3.34 16.37
CA ALA A 233 101.18 3.90 15.30
C ALA A 233 101.83 5.23 15.71
N ARG A 234 101.06 6.16 16.28
CA ARG A 234 101.57 7.44 16.80
C ARG A 234 102.58 7.24 17.93
N ARG A 235 102.33 6.30 18.85
CA ARG A 235 103.25 5.98 19.96
C ARG A 235 104.54 5.33 19.47
N ARG A 236 104.48 4.49 18.43
CA ARG A 236 105.68 3.93 17.75
C ARG A 236 106.48 5.04 17.08
N PHE A 237 105.83 5.95 16.35
CA PHE A 237 106.49 7.11 15.74
C PHE A 237 107.14 8.03 16.78
N GLN A 238 106.45 8.33 17.89
CA GLN A 238 107.01 9.13 19.00
C GLN A 238 108.24 8.45 19.62
N ARG A 239 108.23 7.12 19.82
CA ARG A 239 109.41 6.37 20.28
C ARG A 239 110.57 6.44 19.29
N LEU A 240 110.31 6.27 17.99
CA LEU A 240 111.33 6.41 16.94
C LEU A 240 111.89 7.83 16.88
N ARG A 241 111.04 8.86 17.00
CA ARG A 241 111.46 10.27 17.08
C ARG A 241 112.31 10.52 18.33
N GLY A 242 111.92 9.96 19.48
CA GLY A 242 112.70 10.03 20.72
C GLY A 242 114.08 9.37 20.58
N ALA A 243 114.15 8.17 20.01
CA ALA A 243 115.41 7.48 19.73
C ALA A 243 116.29 8.27 18.73
N ALA A 244 115.70 8.83 17.67
CA ALA A 244 116.39 9.69 16.72
C ALA A 244 116.93 10.96 17.40
N VAL A 245 116.17 11.59 18.29
CA VAL A 245 116.65 12.73 19.10
C VAL A 245 117.78 12.32 20.04
N VAL A 246 117.72 11.15 20.69
CA VAL A 246 118.81 10.65 21.55
C VAL A 246 120.07 10.38 20.72
N ILE A 247 119.96 9.79 19.52
CA ILE A 247 121.08 9.58 18.59
C ILE A 247 121.64 10.92 18.11
N GLN A 248 120.78 11.88 17.73
CA GLN A 248 121.18 13.24 17.35
C GLN A 248 121.88 13.96 18.50
N CYS A 249 121.40 13.84 19.74
CA CYS A 249 122.05 14.38 20.93
C CYS A 249 123.39 13.68 21.22
N GLY A 250 123.48 12.37 21.01
CA GLY A 250 124.74 11.62 21.08
C GLY A 250 125.77 12.09 20.06
N PHE A 251 125.35 12.28 18.79
CA PHE A 251 126.18 12.81 17.72
C PHE A 251 126.59 14.27 17.98
N ARG A 252 125.65 15.13 18.40
CA ARG A 252 125.94 16.52 18.83
C ARG A 252 126.93 16.55 19.99
N ARG A 253 126.79 15.65 20.98
CA ARG A 253 127.73 15.48 22.10
C ARG A 253 129.10 14.97 21.64
N LEU A 254 129.15 14.10 20.63
CA LEU A 254 130.41 13.62 20.05
C LEU A 254 131.12 14.74 19.29
N LYS A 255 130.40 15.52 18.47
CA LYS A 255 130.91 16.72 17.80
C LYS A 255 131.38 17.78 18.80
N ALA A 256 130.63 17.99 19.89
CA ALA A 256 131.04 18.86 21.00
C ALA A 256 132.25 18.31 21.77
N LYS A 257 132.41 16.98 21.92
CA LYS A 257 133.62 16.36 22.49
C LYS A 257 134.84 16.46 21.55
N GLN A 258 134.64 16.45 20.23
CA GLN A 258 135.71 16.75 19.25
C GLN A 258 136.12 18.21 19.35
N ALA A 259 135.17 19.15 19.40
CA ALA A 259 135.45 20.57 19.66
C ALA A 259 136.16 20.79 21.01
N LEU A 260 135.72 20.11 22.09
CA LEU A 260 136.39 20.13 23.39
C LEU A 260 137.79 19.51 23.34
N LYS A 261 138.06 18.52 22.47
CA LYS A 261 139.41 17.99 22.24
C LYS A 261 140.29 19.01 21.51
N ALA A 262 139.76 19.69 20.49
CA ALA A 262 140.46 20.79 19.82
C ALA A 262 140.80 21.92 20.81
N LEU A 263 139.79 22.41 21.54
CA LEU A 263 139.95 23.40 22.62
C LEU A 263 140.89 22.93 23.75
N ARG A 264 140.99 21.62 24.03
CA ARG A 264 141.98 21.07 25.00
C ARG A 264 143.39 20.95 24.44
N ILE A 265 143.57 20.86 23.12
CA ILE A 265 144.89 20.96 22.48
C ILE A 265 145.31 22.43 22.46
N GLU A 266 144.40 23.32 22.11
CA GLU A 266 144.57 24.78 22.15
C GLU A 266 144.88 25.29 23.58
N ALA A 267 144.12 24.84 24.59
CA ALA A 267 144.36 25.17 26.01
C ALA A 267 145.56 24.44 26.65
N ARG A 268 146.23 23.53 25.92
CA ARG A 268 147.53 22.96 26.32
C ARG A 268 148.73 23.70 25.72
N SER A 269 148.50 24.72 24.90
CA SER A 269 149.54 25.67 24.48
C SER A 269 149.87 26.64 25.63
N ALA A 270 151.15 26.86 25.88
CA ALA A 270 151.63 27.58 27.07
C ALA A 270 151.27 29.09 27.11
N GLU A 271 150.85 29.68 25.98
CA GLU A 271 150.45 31.09 25.92
C GLU A 271 149.05 31.36 26.49
N HIS A 272 148.12 30.40 26.41
CA HIS A 272 146.75 30.62 26.91
C HIS A 272 146.70 30.75 28.44
N LEU A 273 147.56 30.01 29.14
CA LEU A 273 147.67 30.03 30.61
C LEU A 273 148.15 31.39 31.16
N LYS A 274 149.00 32.12 30.42
CA LYS A 274 149.40 33.49 30.78
C LYS A 274 148.29 34.52 30.54
N ARG A 275 147.47 34.36 29.50
CA ARG A 275 146.31 35.25 29.25
C ARG A 275 145.15 35.00 30.22
N LEU A 276 144.99 33.77 30.72
CA LEU A 276 143.90 33.43 31.63
C LEU A 276 144.03 34.11 33.01
N ASN A 277 145.24 34.20 33.58
CA ASN A 277 145.43 34.84 34.89
C ASN A 277 145.07 36.34 34.86
N VAL A 278 145.51 37.08 33.83
CA VAL A 278 145.15 38.50 33.64
C VAL A 278 143.63 38.68 33.39
N GLY A 279 142.99 37.71 32.73
CA GLY A 279 141.54 37.69 32.55
C GLY A 279 140.77 37.40 33.84
N MET A 280 141.27 36.49 34.68
CA MET A 280 140.61 36.08 35.92
C MET A 280 140.70 37.12 37.03
N GLU A 281 141.82 37.84 37.18
CA GLU A 281 141.93 38.95 38.15
C GLU A 281 140.92 40.07 37.82
N ASN A 282 140.85 40.48 36.55
CA ASN A 282 139.85 41.44 36.10
C ASN A 282 138.41 40.93 36.28
N LYS A 283 138.15 39.62 36.10
CA LYS A 283 136.82 39.04 36.30
C LYS A 283 136.44 38.87 37.77
N ILE A 284 137.40 38.61 38.67
CA ILE A 284 137.16 38.53 40.11
C ILE A 284 136.80 39.93 40.64
N VAL A 285 137.53 40.99 40.28
CA VAL A 285 137.16 42.36 40.66
C VAL A 285 135.80 42.77 40.07
N GLN A 286 135.51 42.37 38.83
CA GLN A 286 134.22 42.63 38.20
C GLN A 286 133.07 41.85 38.86
N LEU A 287 133.30 40.62 39.35
CA LEU A 287 132.32 39.84 40.11
C LEU A 287 132.17 40.31 41.56
N GLN A 288 133.24 40.80 42.20
CA GLN A 288 133.15 41.39 43.54
C GLN A 288 132.29 42.65 43.52
N ARG A 289 132.57 43.57 42.57
CA ARG A 289 131.71 44.75 42.35
C ARG A 289 130.28 44.36 41.96
N LYS A 290 130.10 43.33 41.13
CA LYS A 290 128.76 42.87 40.75
C LYS A 290 128.00 42.18 41.89
N ILE A 291 128.70 41.55 42.85
CA ILE A 291 128.09 41.04 44.09
C ILE A 291 127.77 42.18 45.04
N ASP A 292 128.61 43.21 45.17
CA ASP A 292 128.31 44.40 45.97
C ASP A 292 127.18 45.24 45.36
N ASP A 293 127.12 45.35 44.04
CA ASP A 293 126.04 46.00 43.30
C ASP A 293 124.76 45.15 43.35
N GLN A 294 124.82 43.82 43.23
CA GLN A 294 123.66 42.95 43.42
C GLN A 294 123.21 42.85 44.89
N ASN A 295 124.11 43.02 45.86
CA ASN A 295 123.76 43.13 47.27
C ASN A 295 123.19 44.50 47.61
N LYS A 296 123.64 45.57 46.94
CA LYS A 296 122.97 46.89 46.98
C LYS A 296 121.62 46.83 46.28
N GLU A 297 121.49 46.18 45.13
CA GLU A 297 120.22 45.97 44.43
C GLU A 297 119.29 45.06 45.23
N LEU A 298 119.79 44.05 45.95
CA LEU A 298 118.99 43.26 46.89
C LEU A 298 118.68 44.03 48.17
N LYS A 299 119.52 44.97 48.61
CA LYS A 299 119.19 45.89 49.69
C LYS A 299 118.14 46.90 49.25
N THR A 300 118.25 47.49 48.07
CA THR A 300 117.25 48.41 47.53
C THR A 300 115.99 47.69 47.07
N LEU A 301 116.04 46.45 46.58
CA LEU A 301 114.83 45.63 46.38
C LEU A 301 114.25 45.14 47.71
N SER A 302 115.06 44.90 48.75
CA SER A 302 114.53 44.59 50.09
C SER A 302 113.97 45.83 50.78
N GLU A 303 114.54 47.01 50.54
CA GLU A 303 114.06 48.31 51.01
C GLU A 303 112.86 48.78 50.19
N GLN A 304 112.79 48.46 48.89
CA GLN A 304 111.61 48.67 48.03
C GLN A 304 110.53 47.63 48.27
N LEU A 305 110.85 46.37 48.59
CA LEU A 305 109.87 45.37 49.01
C LEU A 305 109.44 45.61 50.45
N SER A 306 110.29 46.12 51.35
CA SER A 306 109.85 46.58 52.67
C SER A 306 109.09 47.90 52.57
N ALA A 307 109.41 48.79 51.62
CA ALA A 307 108.64 50.02 51.36
C ALA A 307 107.33 49.73 50.64
N ILE A 308 107.25 48.75 49.74
CA ILE A 308 106.01 48.33 49.06
C ILE A 308 105.17 47.49 50.02
N THR A 309 105.79 46.59 50.80
CA THR A 309 105.06 45.89 51.87
C THR A 309 104.66 46.87 52.96
N SER A 310 105.45 47.88 53.31
CA SER A 310 105.03 48.93 54.25
C SER A 310 104.02 49.88 53.64
N THR A 311 104.04 50.23 52.35
CA THR A 311 102.96 51.03 51.75
C THR A 311 101.70 50.20 51.64
N HIS A 312 101.77 48.89 51.41
CA HIS A 312 100.57 48.05 51.33
C HIS A 312 100.05 47.65 52.72
N THR A 313 100.90 47.48 53.74
CA THR A 313 100.45 47.35 55.13
C THR A 313 100.06 48.70 55.73
N MET A 314 100.64 49.82 55.29
CA MET A 314 100.15 51.17 55.61
C MET A 314 98.89 51.50 54.83
N GLU A 315 98.64 50.98 53.62
CA GLU A 315 97.35 51.11 52.92
C GLU A 315 96.30 50.23 53.57
N VAL A 316 96.63 49.00 53.98
CA VAL A 316 95.72 48.14 54.74
C VAL A 316 95.50 48.67 56.16
N GLU A 317 96.50 49.28 56.81
CA GLU A 317 96.29 50.00 58.07
C GLU A 317 95.60 51.35 57.87
N LYS A 318 95.80 52.06 56.75
CA LYS A 318 95.15 53.35 56.47
C LYS A 318 93.70 53.13 56.09
N LEU A 319 93.37 52.11 55.30
CA LEU A 319 92.00 51.68 55.05
C LEU A 319 91.36 51.10 56.33
N LYS A 320 92.09 50.38 57.19
CA LYS A 320 91.58 49.97 58.52
C LYS A 320 91.45 51.13 59.51
N LYS A 321 92.28 52.18 59.43
CA LYS A 321 92.21 53.39 60.26
C LYS A 321 91.19 54.40 59.72
N GLU A 322 90.95 54.45 58.42
CA GLU A 322 89.83 55.18 57.81
C GLU A 322 88.51 54.50 58.18
N VAL A 323 88.42 53.16 58.15
CA VAL A 323 87.26 52.41 58.67
C VAL A 323 87.11 52.53 60.20
N ALA A 324 88.20 52.59 60.97
CA ALA A 324 88.12 52.79 62.43
C ALA A 324 87.78 54.24 62.84
N CYS A 325 88.26 55.26 62.12
CA CYS A 325 87.92 56.66 62.39
C CYS A 325 86.44 56.95 62.08
N TYR A 326 85.88 56.37 61.01
CA TYR A 326 84.44 56.47 60.74
C TYR A 326 83.55 55.71 61.73
N GLN A 327 84.13 54.93 62.67
CA GLN A 327 83.39 54.26 63.76
C GLN A 327 83.52 54.96 65.12
N GLN A 328 84.20 56.12 65.21
CA GLN A 328 84.34 56.87 66.48
C GLN A 328 84.08 58.38 66.42
N SER A 329 83.67 58.95 65.28
CA SER A 329 82.98 60.24 65.25
C SER A 329 81.51 60.07 64.85
N GLN A 330 80.61 60.05 65.84
CA GLN A 330 79.21 60.40 65.60
C GLN A 330 79.15 61.85 65.09
N GLY A 331 78.29 62.13 64.12
CA GLY A 331 78.17 63.48 63.58
C GLY A 331 77.47 63.56 62.22
N GLU A 332 76.21 63.10 62.20
CA GLU A 332 75.12 63.57 61.33
C GLU A 332 75.24 63.54 59.78
N ASP A 333 74.07 63.34 59.18
CA ASP A 333 73.70 63.60 57.78
C ASP A 333 74.28 62.72 56.66
N ARG A 334 73.91 61.43 56.71
CA ARG A 334 73.33 60.70 55.56
C ARG A 334 72.41 59.53 55.97
N GLY A 335 71.61 59.74 57.02
CA GLY A 335 70.43 58.91 57.31
C GLY A 335 69.24 59.52 56.58
N PRO A 336 68.77 58.90 55.47
CA PRO A 336 67.73 57.88 55.67
C PRO A 336 67.91 56.58 54.86
N GLN A 337 68.58 56.62 53.70
CA GLN A 337 68.41 55.59 52.67
C GLN A 337 68.96 54.20 53.03
N LEU A 338 70.15 54.10 53.64
CA LEU A 338 70.77 52.80 53.97
C LEU A 338 70.17 52.14 55.22
N GLN A 339 69.43 52.88 56.03
CA GLN A 339 68.76 52.34 57.22
C GLN A 339 67.34 51.87 56.85
N GLU A 340 66.63 52.63 56.00
CA GLU A 340 65.43 52.13 55.31
C GLU A 340 65.72 50.87 54.48
N GLU A 341 66.85 50.78 53.77
CA GLU A 341 67.13 49.59 52.94
C GLU A 341 67.41 48.34 53.79
N VAL A 342 68.08 48.48 54.95
CA VAL A 342 68.36 47.35 55.87
C VAL A 342 67.13 46.98 56.72
N GLU A 343 66.29 47.93 57.12
CA GLU A 343 65.01 47.63 57.78
C GLU A 343 63.95 47.12 56.79
N SER A 344 63.95 47.60 55.55
CA SER A 344 63.17 47.04 54.44
C SER A 344 63.55 45.58 54.23
N LEU A 345 64.82 45.27 53.95
CA LEU A 345 65.27 43.90 53.72
C LEU A 345 65.08 42.98 54.93
N ARG A 346 65.16 43.51 56.16
CA ARG A 346 64.80 42.72 57.38
C ARG A 346 63.30 42.50 57.52
N THR A 347 62.46 43.50 57.26
CA THR A 347 60.99 43.33 57.32
C THR A 347 60.43 42.53 56.15
N GLU A 348 61.08 42.54 54.99
CA GLU A 348 60.79 41.65 53.85
C GLU A 348 61.23 40.22 54.14
N LEU A 349 62.42 39.99 54.70
CA LEU A 349 62.85 38.67 55.14
C LEU A 349 61.91 38.11 56.23
N GLN A 350 61.46 38.96 57.16
CA GLN A 350 60.55 38.59 58.24
C GLN A 350 59.11 38.38 57.73
N ARG A 351 58.64 39.16 56.75
CA ARG A 351 57.39 38.92 56.01
C ARG A 351 57.44 37.61 55.24
N ALA A 352 58.48 37.37 54.45
CA ALA A 352 58.67 36.12 53.71
C ALA A 352 58.73 34.90 54.65
N HIS A 353 59.34 35.02 55.83
CA HIS A 353 59.31 33.97 56.84
C HIS A 353 57.92 33.78 57.48
N SER A 354 57.16 34.85 57.75
CA SER A 354 55.79 34.72 58.25
C SER A 354 54.83 34.17 57.20
N GLU A 355 54.96 34.59 55.95
CA GLU A 355 54.19 34.09 54.80
C GLU A 355 54.50 32.63 54.54
N ARG A 356 55.78 32.21 54.56
CA ARG A 356 56.15 30.80 54.42
C ARG A 356 55.60 29.95 55.58
N LYS A 357 55.61 30.49 56.81
CA LYS A 357 55.02 29.80 57.96
C LYS A 357 53.49 29.70 57.85
N VAL A 358 52.82 30.76 57.40
CA VAL A 358 51.37 30.74 57.14
C VAL A 358 51.04 29.74 56.02
N LEU A 359 51.85 29.66 54.96
CA LEU A 359 51.71 28.66 53.89
C LEU A 359 51.97 27.22 54.35
N GLU A 360 52.96 27.00 55.23
CA GLU A 360 53.18 25.70 55.88
C GLU A 360 51.99 25.35 56.81
N ASP A 361 51.44 26.32 57.54
CA ASP A 361 50.27 26.16 58.43
C ASP A 361 48.94 25.97 57.66
N THR A 362 48.75 26.58 56.48
CA THR A 362 47.56 26.33 55.64
C THR A 362 47.68 24.99 54.92
N HIS A 363 48.83 24.67 54.33
CA HIS A 363 49.05 23.38 53.66
C HIS A 363 48.96 22.20 54.65
N THR A 364 49.31 22.38 55.93
CA THR A 364 49.09 21.34 56.95
C THR A 364 47.62 21.20 57.32
N ARG A 365 46.87 22.30 57.48
CA ARG A 365 45.41 22.26 57.71
C ARG A 365 44.66 21.62 56.56
N GLU A 366 44.90 22.04 55.32
CA GLU A 366 44.28 21.46 54.11
C GLU A 366 44.58 19.96 53.99
N LYS A 367 45.82 19.55 54.29
CA LYS A 367 46.21 18.14 54.30
C LYS A 367 45.47 17.32 55.36
N ASP A 368 45.24 17.89 56.54
CA ASP A 368 44.52 17.20 57.61
C ASP A 368 42.99 17.22 57.42
N GLU A 369 42.43 18.25 56.76
CA GLU A 369 41.03 18.26 56.31
C GLU A 369 40.77 17.26 55.18
N LEU A 370 41.68 17.15 54.20
CA LEU A 370 41.62 16.12 53.16
C LEU A 370 41.73 14.72 53.77
N ARG A 371 42.60 14.52 54.77
CA ARG A 371 42.70 13.24 55.50
C ARG A 371 41.43 12.87 56.25
N LYS A 372 40.75 13.85 56.88
CA LYS A 372 39.43 13.63 57.47
C LYS A 372 38.41 13.22 56.42
N ARG A 373 38.29 13.97 55.31
CA ARG A 373 37.35 13.64 54.23
C ARG A 373 37.59 12.27 53.60
N VAL A 374 38.85 11.86 53.42
CA VAL A 374 39.17 10.50 52.97
C VAL A 374 38.73 9.45 54.00
N ALA A 375 38.97 9.67 55.30
CA ALA A 375 38.51 8.74 56.35
C ALA A 375 36.98 8.65 56.45
N ASP A 376 36.27 9.78 56.33
CA ASP A 376 34.80 9.83 56.33
C ASP A 376 34.23 9.07 55.11
N LEU A 377 34.81 9.28 53.91
CA LEU A 377 34.44 8.57 52.69
C LEU A 377 34.79 7.08 52.72
N GLU A 378 35.89 6.68 53.36
CA GLU A 378 36.24 5.27 53.58
C GLU A 378 35.23 4.60 54.53
N GLN A 379 34.78 5.30 55.57
CA GLN A 379 33.74 4.81 56.49
C GLN A 379 32.38 4.69 55.80
N GLU A 380 31.97 5.67 54.98
CA GLU A 380 30.72 5.63 54.22
C GLU A 380 30.73 4.50 53.16
N ASN A 381 31.84 4.33 52.44
CA ASN A 381 31.99 3.20 51.51
C ASN A 381 31.95 1.84 52.22
N ALA A 382 32.45 1.73 53.45
CA ALA A 382 32.36 0.50 54.23
C ALA A 382 30.91 0.18 54.66
N LEU A 383 30.12 1.21 55.02
CA LEU A 383 28.70 1.05 55.34
C LEU A 383 27.87 0.65 54.11
N LEU A 384 28.02 1.37 53.00
CA LEU A 384 27.34 1.06 51.73
C LEU A 384 27.71 -0.34 51.20
N LYS A 385 28.95 -0.79 51.41
CA LYS A 385 29.36 -2.15 51.06
C LYS A 385 28.67 -3.21 51.93
N ASN A 386 28.51 -2.96 53.24
CA ASN A 386 27.78 -3.86 54.14
C ASN A 386 26.27 -3.93 53.79
N GLU A 387 25.62 -2.80 53.51
CA GLU A 387 24.22 -2.80 53.04
C GLU A 387 24.05 -3.56 51.72
N LYS A 388 24.97 -3.33 50.77
CA LYS A 388 24.99 -4.06 49.50
C LYS A 388 25.17 -5.57 49.70
N GLU A 389 26.04 -6.01 50.60
CA GLU A 389 26.21 -7.43 50.92
C GLU A 389 24.97 -8.01 51.64
N GLN A 390 24.31 -7.25 52.53
CA GLN A 390 23.05 -7.68 53.16
C GLN A 390 21.91 -7.85 52.14
N LEU A 391 21.68 -6.87 51.28
CA LEU A 391 20.66 -6.94 50.22
C LEU A 391 20.94 -8.07 49.23
N ASN A 392 22.19 -8.24 48.81
CA ASN A 392 22.58 -9.31 47.89
C ASN A 392 22.40 -10.71 48.52
N ASN A 393 22.61 -10.84 49.83
CA ASN A 393 22.33 -12.08 50.56
C ASN A 393 20.82 -12.35 50.73
N GLN A 394 19.99 -11.32 50.96
CA GLN A 394 18.52 -11.48 50.99
C GLN A 394 17.97 -11.95 49.63
N ILE A 395 18.41 -11.32 48.54
CA ILE A 395 18.04 -11.71 47.16
C ILE A 395 18.49 -13.14 46.84
N LEU A 396 19.68 -13.55 47.31
CA LEU A 396 20.19 -14.91 47.11
C LEU A 396 19.41 -15.98 47.88
N CYS A 397 18.86 -15.66 49.05
CA CYS A 397 17.99 -16.58 49.79
C CYS A 397 16.60 -16.69 49.15
N GLN A 398 15.95 -15.57 48.85
CA GLN A 398 14.62 -15.57 48.22
C GLN A 398 14.63 -16.29 46.86
N SER A 399 15.63 -16.03 46.02
CA SER A 399 15.74 -16.69 44.71
C SER A 399 15.99 -18.20 44.78
N LYS A 400 16.62 -18.71 45.85
CA LYS A 400 16.85 -20.17 46.01
C LYS A 400 15.59 -20.91 46.43
N ASP A 401 14.82 -20.35 47.36
CA ASP A 401 13.61 -21.00 47.88
C ASP A 401 12.47 -20.97 46.85
N GLU A 402 12.28 -19.86 46.13
CA GLU A 402 11.29 -19.77 45.04
C GLU A 402 11.66 -20.68 43.85
N PHE A 403 12.93 -20.73 43.45
CA PHE A 403 13.37 -21.59 42.35
C PHE A 403 13.22 -23.09 42.70
N ALA A 404 13.50 -23.47 43.94
CA ALA A 404 13.29 -24.83 44.42
C ALA A 404 11.79 -25.21 44.43
N GLN A 405 10.91 -24.35 44.95
CA GLN A 405 9.46 -24.63 44.94
C GLN A 405 8.87 -24.69 43.53
N ASN A 406 9.24 -23.76 42.64
CA ASN A 406 8.72 -23.73 41.28
C ASN A 406 9.21 -24.92 40.45
N SER A 407 10.50 -25.29 40.55
CA SER A 407 11.03 -26.46 39.84
C SER A 407 10.38 -27.77 40.30
N VAL A 408 10.03 -27.91 41.59
CA VAL A 408 9.29 -29.07 42.10
C VAL A 408 7.83 -29.09 41.60
N LYS A 409 7.15 -27.94 41.56
CA LYS A 409 5.79 -27.82 40.99
C LYS A 409 5.75 -28.15 39.50
N GLU A 410 6.68 -27.60 38.70
CA GLU A 410 6.77 -27.89 37.26
C GLU A 410 7.06 -29.38 37.00
N ASN A 411 7.98 -30.00 37.74
CA ASN A 411 8.24 -31.44 37.62
C ASN A 411 7.02 -32.30 38.01
N LEU A 412 6.19 -31.85 38.95
CA LEU A 412 4.98 -32.55 39.34
C LEU A 412 3.88 -32.44 38.26
N MET A 413 3.68 -31.25 37.68
CA MET A 413 2.76 -31.05 36.56
C MET A 413 3.19 -31.84 35.32
N MET A 414 4.46 -31.75 34.92
CA MET A 414 4.97 -32.42 33.72
C MET A 414 4.92 -33.95 33.82
N LYS A 415 5.05 -34.53 35.04
CA LYS A 415 4.80 -35.96 35.26
C LYS A 415 3.32 -36.33 35.05
N LYS A 416 2.40 -35.49 35.56
CA LYS A 416 0.95 -35.72 35.41
C LYS A 416 0.52 -35.64 33.93
N GLU A 417 1.03 -34.64 33.20
CA GLU A 417 0.80 -34.51 31.75
C GLU A 417 1.32 -35.74 30.98
N LEU A 418 2.51 -36.24 31.33
CA LEU A 418 3.08 -37.45 30.73
C LEU A 418 2.23 -38.71 31.02
N GLU A 419 1.64 -38.82 32.21
CA GLU A 419 0.74 -39.93 32.57
C GLU A 419 -0.64 -39.81 31.88
N GLU A 420 -1.16 -38.60 31.72
CA GLU A 420 -2.35 -38.35 30.92
C GLU A 420 -2.12 -38.62 29.42
N GLU A 421 -0.96 -38.27 28.86
CA GLU A 421 -0.59 -38.57 27.48
C GLU A 421 -0.42 -40.09 27.27
N ARG A 422 0.22 -40.79 28.22
CA ARG A 422 0.31 -42.27 28.22
C ARG A 422 -1.08 -42.92 28.27
N SER A 423 -2.00 -42.40 29.08
CA SER A 423 -3.39 -42.82 29.14
C SER A 423 -4.10 -42.64 27.79
N ARG A 424 -3.96 -41.46 27.16
CA ARG A 424 -4.51 -41.17 25.82
C ARG A 424 -3.95 -42.11 24.75
N TYR A 425 -2.64 -42.35 24.76
CA TYR A 425 -2.00 -43.28 23.82
C TYR A 425 -2.50 -44.72 24.03
N GLN A 426 -2.61 -45.18 25.27
CA GLN A 426 -3.11 -46.52 25.59
C GLN A 426 -4.60 -46.69 25.22
N ASN A 427 -5.39 -45.62 25.29
CA ASN A 427 -6.78 -45.62 24.80
C ASN A 427 -6.85 -45.60 23.26
N LEU A 428 -5.98 -44.84 22.58
CA LEU A 428 -5.90 -44.83 21.12
C LEU A 428 -5.51 -46.20 20.55
N VAL A 429 -4.59 -46.93 21.22
CA VAL A 429 -4.23 -48.31 20.85
C VAL A 429 -5.42 -49.27 21.04
N LYS A 430 -6.22 -49.11 22.10
CA LYS A 430 -7.46 -49.89 22.31
C LYS A 430 -8.52 -49.59 21.24
N GLU A 431 -8.69 -48.33 20.87
CA GLU A 431 -9.59 -47.90 19.78
C GLU A 431 -9.13 -48.46 18.42
N TYR A 432 -7.82 -48.44 18.14
CA TYR A 432 -7.25 -49.02 16.92
C TYR A 432 -7.53 -50.53 16.84
N SER A 433 -7.26 -51.28 17.91
CA SER A 433 -7.56 -52.72 17.99
C SER A 433 -9.06 -53.03 17.84
N ARG A 434 -9.96 -52.20 18.40
CA ARG A 434 -11.41 -52.31 18.17
C ARG A 434 -11.81 -52.03 16.73
N LEU A 435 -11.15 -51.09 16.06
CA LEU A 435 -11.43 -50.74 14.67
C LEU A 435 -10.95 -51.85 13.72
N GLU A 436 -9.81 -52.45 14.02
CA GLU A 436 -9.26 -53.63 13.33
C GLU A 436 -10.19 -54.84 13.49
N GLN A 437 -10.64 -55.17 14.71
CA GLN A 437 -11.67 -56.19 14.93
C GLN A 437 -12.98 -55.90 14.20
N ARG A 438 -13.42 -54.63 14.12
CA ARG A 438 -14.60 -54.27 13.32
C ARG A 438 -14.38 -54.45 11.82
N TYR A 439 -13.18 -54.17 11.32
CA TYR A 439 -12.83 -54.38 9.93
C TYR A 439 -12.84 -55.87 9.56
N ASP A 440 -12.27 -56.72 10.41
CA ASP A 440 -12.31 -58.18 10.21
C ASP A 440 -13.75 -58.73 10.33
N ASN A 441 -14.55 -58.28 11.31
CA ASN A 441 -15.97 -58.65 11.38
C ASN A 441 -16.75 -58.23 10.12
N LEU A 442 -16.52 -57.03 9.57
CA LEU A 442 -17.13 -56.56 8.32
C LEU A 442 -16.64 -57.34 7.10
N ARG A 443 -15.40 -57.82 7.11
CA ARG A 443 -14.82 -58.68 6.08
C ARG A 443 -15.44 -60.08 6.11
N ASP A 444 -15.69 -60.60 7.31
CA ASP A 444 -16.38 -61.87 7.54
C ASP A 444 -17.87 -61.77 7.15
N GLU A 445 -18.57 -60.69 7.52
CA GLU A 445 -19.92 -60.41 7.02
C GLU A 445 -19.97 -60.32 5.48
N MET A 446 -18.97 -59.70 4.85
CA MET A 446 -18.87 -59.63 3.38
C MET A 446 -18.54 -60.96 2.71
N THR A 447 -17.93 -61.93 3.41
CA THR A 447 -17.76 -63.29 2.90
C THR A 447 -19.01 -64.15 3.12
N ILE A 448 -19.74 -63.95 4.23
CA ILE A 448 -21.05 -64.57 4.48
C ILE A 448 -22.09 -64.11 3.44
N LEU A 449 -22.15 -62.80 3.14
CA LEU A 449 -23.02 -62.24 2.10
C LEU A 449 -22.70 -62.73 0.67
N LYS A 450 -21.51 -63.30 0.44
CA LYS A 450 -21.14 -63.91 -0.85
C LYS A 450 -21.59 -65.37 -1.01
N GLN A 451 -22.09 -66.02 0.05
CA GLN A 451 -22.42 -67.45 0.04
C GLN A 451 -23.92 -67.79 -0.06
N THR A 452 -24.82 -66.82 -0.25
CA THR A 452 -26.27 -67.07 -0.43
C THR A 452 -26.75 -66.87 -1.88
N PRO A 453 -27.06 -67.95 -2.64
CA PRO A 453 -27.55 -67.86 -4.02
C PRO A 453 -29.10 -67.82 -4.09
N GLY A 454 -29.71 -66.77 -4.68
CA GLY A 454 -31.18 -66.63 -4.58
C GLY A 454 -31.92 -65.58 -5.44
N HIS A 455 -31.79 -65.62 -6.77
CA HIS A 455 -32.86 -65.28 -7.74
C HIS A 455 -33.57 -63.89 -7.79
N ARG A 456 -33.35 -63.18 -8.92
CA ARG A 456 -34.33 -62.42 -9.76
C ARG A 456 -34.98 -61.13 -9.16
N ARG A 457 -35.23 -60.03 -9.91
CA ARG A 457 -35.14 -59.74 -11.35
C ARG A 457 -35.11 -58.21 -11.62
N ASN A 458 -34.19 -57.75 -12.50
CA ASN A 458 -34.36 -56.56 -13.36
C ASN A 458 -35.39 -56.87 -14.49
N PRO A 459 -35.79 -55.96 -15.41
CA PRO A 459 -35.30 -54.58 -15.73
C PRO A 459 -36.47 -53.53 -15.66
N SER A 460 -36.53 -52.35 -16.31
CA SER A 460 -35.76 -51.69 -17.41
C SER A 460 -35.95 -50.15 -17.44
N ASN A 461 -35.15 -49.49 -18.30
CA ASN A 461 -35.21 -48.12 -18.85
C ASN A 461 -34.47 -47.01 -18.06
N GLN A 462 -33.20 -46.64 -18.36
CA GLN A 462 -32.59 -46.17 -19.64
C GLN A 462 -33.05 -44.73 -19.98
N SER A 463 -32.19 -43.75 -20.30
CA SER A 463 -30.87 -43.84 -20.93
C SER A 463 -29.89 -42.67 -20.63
N SER A 464 -28.59 -43.01 -20.62
CA SER A 464 -27.41 -42.33 -21.22
C SER A 464 -27.19 -40.81 -21.16
N LEU A 465 -26.02 -40.44 -20.59
CA LEU A 465 -24.95 -39.51 -21.06
C LEU A 465 -24.09 -39.20 -19.80
N GLU A 466 -22.76 -39.31 -19.72
CA GLU A 466 -21.67 -39.23 -20.72
C GLU A 466 -20.55 -40.29 -20.47
N SER A 467 -19.56 -40.31 -21.37
CA SER A 467 -18.42 -41.26 -21.45
C SER A 467 -17.21 -40.85 -20.59
N ASP A 468 -16.38 -41.83 -20.20
CA ASP A 468 -14.95 -41.94 -20.61
C ASP A 468 -14.10 -42.77 -19.63
N SER A 469 -13.56 -43.90 -20.11
CA SER A 469 -12.12 -44.22 -20.15
C SER A 469 -11.88 -45.71 -20.43
N ASN A 470 -11.09 -46.01 -21.46
CA ASN A 470 -10.60 -47.36 -21.74
C ASN A 470 -9.39 -47.66 -20.84
N TYR A 471 -9.46 -48.73 -20.05
CA TYR A 471 -8.71 -49.96 -20.34
C TYR A 471 -9.30 -51.16 -19.54
N PRO A 472 -9.15 -52.41 -20.00
CA PRO A 472 -10.05 -53.49 -19.58
C PRO A 472 -9.54 -54.27 -18.39
N SER A 473 -10.50 -54.87 -17.69
CA SER A 473 -10.30 -55.89 -16.67
C SER A 473 -9.85 -57.22 -17.26
N ILE A 474 -8.78 -57.80 -16.71
CA ILE A 474 -8.58 -59.26 -16.68
C ILE A 474 -8.39 -59.68 -15.23
N SER A 475 -9.25 -60.59 -14.78
CA SER A 475 -9.04 -61.39 -13.57
C SER A 475 -9.07 -62.86 -13.96
N THR A 476 -7.89 -63.40 -14.18
CA THR A 476 -7.53 -64.82 -14.24
C THR A 476 -6.10 -64.86 -13.70
N SER A 477 -5.92 -65.12 -12.42
CA SER A 477 -5.65 -66.46 -11.87
C SER A 477 -4.20 -66.90 -12.11
N GLU A 478 -3.60 -67.48 -11.06
CA GLU A 478 -2.32 -68.20 -11.07
C GLU A 478 -1.04 -67.34 -11.02
N VAL A 479 -0.59 -67.13 -9.77
CA VAL A 479 0.79 -67.30 -9.26
C VAL A 479 1.92 -67.25 -10.31
N GLY A 480 2.71 -66.18 -10.31
CA GLY A 480 4.00 -66.15 -11.01
C GLY A 480 4.67 -64.77 -11.02
N ASP A 481 5.98 -64.77 -10.76
CA ASP A 481 7.04 -63.85 -11.20
C ASP A 481 6.99 -62.33 -10.90
N THR A 482 8.00 -61.90 -10.12
CA THR A 482 8.21 -60.51 -9.66
C THR A 482 9.36 -59.78 -10.37
N GLU A 483 9.91 -60.30 -11.47
CA GLU A 483 11.10 -59.70 -12.12
C GLU A 483 10.74 -58.80 -13.34
N ASP A 484 9.79 -59.19 -14.19
CA ASP A 484 9.45 -58.44 -15.42
C ASP A 484 8.83 -57.04 -15.16
N THR A 485 8.24 -56.82 -13.98
CA THR A 485 7.67 -55.50 -13.62
C THR A 485 8.73 -54.45 -13.25
N LEU A 486 9.98 -54.85 -12.98
CA LEU A 486 11.07 -53.91 -12.72
C LEU A 486 11.65 -53.34 -14.02
N GLN A 487 11.82 -54.15 -15.06
CA GLN A 487 12.40 -53.69 -16.34
C GLN A 487 11.52 -52.68 -17.09
N GLN A 488 10.19 -52.87 -17.11
CA GLN A 488 9.29 -51.90 -17.76
C GLN A 488 9.23 -50.53 -17.03
N VAL A 489 9.57 -50.49 -15.73
CA VAL A 489 9.66 -49.23 -14.98
C VAL A 489 10.99 -48.51 -15.25
N GLU A 490 12.08 -49.24 -15.50
CA GLU A 490 13.37 -48.64 -15.89
C GLU A 490 13.33 -48.02 -17.29
N GLU A 491 12.73 -48.66 -18.30
CA GLU A 491 12.62 -48.07 -19.65
C GLU A 491 11.76 -46.80 -19.67
N ILE A 492 10.60 -46.78 -19.00
CA ILE A 492 9.75 -45.58 -18.88
C ILE A 492 10.45 -44.48 -18.04
N GLY A 493 11.33 -44.86 -17.12
CA GLY A 493 12.18 -43.93 -16.37
C GLY A 493 13.23 -43.24 -17.24
N LEU A 494 13.84 -43.97 -18.19
CA LEU A 494 14.92 -43.49 -19.03
C LEU A 494 14.48 -42.43 -20.05
N GLU A 495 13.33 -42.58 -20.70
CA GLU A 495 12.81 -41.55 -21.62
C GLU A 495 12.49 -40.22 -20.91
N LYS A 496 12.01 -40.28 -19.66
CA LYS A 496 11.79 -39.08 -18.83
C LYS A 496 13.11 -38.45 -18.37
N ALA A 497 14.10 -39.25 -17.99
CA ALA A 497 15.42 -38.76 -17.59
C ALA A 497 16.19 -38.08 -18.74
N ALA A 498 16.00 -38.55 -19.99
CA ALA A 498 16.62 -37.96 -21.17
C ALA A 498 16.20 -36.48 -21.40
N MET A 499 14.95 -36.13 -21.12
CA MET A 499 14.48 -34.73 -21.19
C MET A 499 15.13 -33.83 -20.12
N ASP A 500 15.43 -34.36 -18.93
CA ASP A 500 16.00 -33.59 -17.81
C ASP A 500 17.52 -33.31 -17.95
N MET A 501 18.27 -34.13 -18.69
CA MET A 501 19.72 -33.92 -18.87
C MET A 501 20.05 -32.56 -19.52
N THR A 502 19.23 -32.10 -20.47
CA THR A 502 19.41 -30.77 -21.09
C THR A 502 19.10 -29.62 -20.13
N VAL A 503 18.18 -29.82 -19.18
CA VAL A 503 17.86 -28.85 -18.12
C VAL A 503 18.97 -28.83 -17.07
N PHE A 504 19.49 -30.00 -16.69
CA PHE A 504 20.62 -30.14 -15.77
C PHE A 504 21.89 -29.47 -16.30
N LEU A 505 22.25 -29.68 -17.57
CA LEU A 505 23.42 -29.04 -18.19
C LEU A 505 23.25 -27.52 -18.32
N LYS A 506 22.04 -27.02 -18.63
CA LYS A 506 21.73 -25.58 -18.61
C LYS A 506 21.84 -24.98 -17.21
N LEU A 507 21.35 -25.68 -16.18
CA LEU A 507 21.51 -25.29 -14.78
C LEU A 507 22.98 -25.30 -14.34
N GLN A 508 23.76 -26.32 -14.70
CA GLN A 508 25.17 -26.41 -14.34
C GLN A 508 26.03 -25.36 -15.05
N LYS A 509 25.65 -24.95 -16.27
CA LYS A 509 26.23 -23.79 -16.96
C LYS A 509 25.87 -22.47 -16.24
N ARG A 510 24.58 -22.28 -15.89
CA ARG A 510 24.12 -21.06 -15.18
C ARG A 510 24.72 -20.94 -13.78
N VAL A 511 24.95 -22.04 -13.06
CA VAL A 511 25.67 -22.04 -11.77
C VAL A 511 27.12 -21.60 -11.95
N ARG A 512 27.83 -22.07 -12.99
CA ARG A 512 29.20 -21.61 -13.30
C ARG A 512 29.26 -20.12 -13.70
N GLU A 513 28.27 -19.63 -14.44
CA GLU A 513 28.14 -18.19 -14.75
C GLU A 513 27.94 -17.36 -13.48
N LEU A 514 27.00 -17.75 -12.60
CA LEU A 514 26.73 -17.06 -11.34
C LEU A 514 27.93 -17.10 -10.37
N GLU A 515 28.75 -18.15 -10.39
CA GLU A 515 30.00 -18.18 -9.62
C GLU A 515 31.08 -17.24 -10.18
N GLN A 516 31.12 -17.03 -11.50
CA GLN A 516 31.98 -16.01 -12.13
C GLN A 516 31.48 -14.59 -11.87
N GLU A 517 30.17 -14.36 -11.88
CA GLU A 517 29.55 -13.08 -11.52
C GLU A 517 29.80 -12.75 -10.04
N ARG A 518 29.66 -13.73 -9.13
CA ARG A 518 30.05 -13.57 -7.71
C ARG A 518 31.52 -13.20 -7.53
N LYS A 519 32.44 -13.81 -8.30
CA LYS A 519 33.87 -13.42 -8.28
C LYS A 519 34.11 -12.02 -8.83
N LYS A 520 33.42 -11.61 -9.91
CA LYS A 520 33.51 -10.25 -10.46
C LYS A 520 33.00 -9.19 -9.50
N LEU A 521 31.84 -9.43 -8.86
CA LEU A 521 31.27 -8.54 -7.85
C LEU A 521 32.18 -8.43 -6.61
N GLN A 522 32.79 -9.53 -6.18
CA GLN A 522 33.74 -9.51 -5.06
C GLN A 522 34.99 -8.67 -5.38
N VAL A 523 35.55 -8.78 -6.60
CA VAL A 523 36.67 -7.95 -7.06
C VAL A 523 36.26 -6.48 -7.29
N GLN A 524 35.00 -6.21 -7.67
CA GLN A 524 34.47 -4.85 -7.75
C GLN A 524 34.29 -4.23 -6.36
N LEU A 525 33.87 -5.00 -5.35
CA LEU A 525 33.78 -4.53 -3.97
C LEU A 525 35.17 -4.20 -3.41
N GLU A 526 36.14 -5.11 -3.57
CA GLU A 526 37.54 -4.88 -3.16
C GLU A 526 38.17 -3.69 -3.89
N LYS A 527 37.77 -3.39 -5.14
CA LYS A 527 38.17 -2.17 -5.86
C LYS A 527 37.47 -0.91 -5.37
N LYS A 528 36.20 -0.98 -4.93
CA LYS A 528 35.47 0.16 -4.35
C LYS A 528 36.05 0.53 -2.98
N GLU A 529 36.27 -0.47 -2.12
CA GLU A 529 36.98 -0.31 -0.83
C GLU A 529 38.40 0.27 -1.00
N GLN A 530 39.08 -0.02 -2.13
CA GLN A 530 40.37 0.58 -2.47
C GLN A 530 40.29 1.95 -3.15
N GLN A 531 39.13 2.37 -3.67
CA GLN A 531 38.90 3.69 -4.25
C GLN A 531 38.45 4.71 -3.20
N ASP A 532 37.57 4.32 -2.28
CA ASP A 532 37.16 5.15 -1.14
C ASP A 532 38.34 5.40 -0.19
N GLY A 533 39.35 4.52 -0.18
CA GLY A 533 40.63 4.72 0.51
C GLY A 533 41.69 5.53 -0.23
N LYS A 534 41.42 6.09 -1.44
CA LYS A 534 42.44 6.76 -2.28
C LYS A 534 41.96 7.97 -3.10
N ARG A 535 41.53 9.04 -2.42
CA ARG A 535 41.88 10.44 -2.80
C ARG A 535 42.22 11.23 -1.52
N VAL A 536 43.38 11.91 -1.53
CA VAL A 536 44.21 12.33 -0.37
C VAL A 536 44.95 13.63 -0.77
N PRO A 537 45.12 14.63 0.12
CA PRO A 537 46.44 14.94 0.74
C PRO A 537 46.33 15.26 2.26
N ALA A 538 47.17 14.72 3.16
CA ALA A 538 48.50 15.24 3.54
C ALA A 538 48.43 16.73 3.98
N ASP A 539 48.52 17.10 5.27
CA ASP A 539 49.73 17.00 6.11
C ASP A 539 49.47 17.24 7.64
N GLN A 540 50.28 16.62 8.52
CA GLN A 540 50.44 16.89 9.98
C GLN A 540 49.19 16.67 10.91
N PRO A 541 49.31 16.75 12.27
CA PRO A 541 49.53 15.54 13.08
C PRO A 541 48.47 15.24 14.16
N SER A 542 48.61 14.05 14.77
CA SER A 542 47.78 13.41 15.81
C SER A 542 47.38 14.26 17.03
N ASN A 543 46.16 14.03 17.54
CA ASN A 543 45.78 14.24 18.95
C ASN A 543 44.68 13.25 19.39
N ASP A 544 44.64 12.92 20.68
CA ASP A 544 43.77 11.90 21.29
C ASP A 544 42.31 12.36 21.49
N SER A 545 41.34 11.70 20.84
CA SER A 545 39.90 11.89 21.17
C SER A 545 38.99 10.68 20.88
N ASP A 546 39.54 9.47 20.72
CA ASP A 546 38.79 8.31 20.19
C ASP A 546 38.17 7.38 21.26
N LEU A 547 38.34 7.64 22.55
CA LEU A 547 37.93 6.69 23.61
C LEU A 547 36.47 6.82 24.11
N ASP A 548 35.86 8.01 24.06
CA ASP A 548 34.47 8.20 24.53
C ASP A 548 33.41 7.74 23.51
N GLN A 549 33.70 7.82 22.20
CA GLN A 549 32.75 7.36 21.17
C GLN A 549 32.50 5.85 21.21
N ASP A 550 33.50 5.04 21.58
CA ASP A 550 33.36 3.59 21.67
C ASP A 550 32.50 3.16 22.88
N ALA A 551 32.46 3.94 23.95
CA ALA A 551 31.64 3.65 25.14
C ALA A 551 30.13 3.86 24.86
N ASP A 552 29.77 5.00 24.24
CA ASP A 552 28.39 5.28 23.82
C ASP A 552 27.88 4.27 22.77
N LEU A 553 28.75 3.85 21.84
CA LEU A 553 28.42 2.80 20.87
C LEU A 553 28.17 1.44 21.54
N ALA A 554 28.92 1.10 22.58
CA ALA A 554 28.73 -0.15 23.33
C ALA A 554 27.40 -0.15 24.11
N TYR A 555 27.07 0.95 24.81
CA TYR A 555 25.81 1.08 25.56
C TYR A 555 24.59 1.02 24.63
N ASN A 556 24.62 1.77 23.52
CA ASN A 556 23.57 1.75 22.50
C ASN A 556 23.43 0.38 21.81
N SER A 557 24.53 -0.38 21.65
CA SER A 557 24.48 -1.75 21.14
C SER A 557 23.79 -2.70 22.12
N LEU A 558 24.02 -2.55 23.43
CA LEU A 558 23.41 -3.40 24.46
C LEU A 558 21.90 -3.15 24.54
N LYS A 559 21.48 -1.88 24.58
CA LYS A 559 20.06 -1.49 24.65
C LYS A 559 19.25 -1.97 23.44
N ARG A 560 19.83 -1.97 22.24
CA ARG A 560 19.19 -2.56 21.05
C ARG A 560 19.06 -4.08 21.15
N GLN A 561 20.05 -4.76 21.74
CA GLN A 561 20.02 -6.22 21.90
C GLN A 561 18.94 -6.69 22.89
N GLU A 562 18.69 -5.91 23.95
CA GLU A 562 17.56 -6.12 24.87
C GLU A 562 16.21 -5.98 24.13
N LEU A 563 15.99 -4.86 23.45
CA LEU A 563 14.76 -4.58 22.70
C LEU A 563 14.50 -5.58 21.55
N GLU A 564 15.54 -6.10 20.90
CA GLU A 564 15.42 -7.19 19.92
C GLU A 564 15.04 -8.52 20.58
N SER A 565 15.48 -8.77 21.81
CA SER A 565 15.16 -9.99 22.56
C SER A 565 13.71 -10.02 23.04
N GLU A 566 13.17 -8.89 23.50
CA GLU A 566 11.77 -8.75 23.90
C GLU A 566 10.83 -8.75 22.69
N ASN A 567 11.19 -8.07 21.60
CA ASN A 567 10.46 -8.19 20.33
C ASN A 567 10.38 -9.65 19.83
N LYS A 568 11.40 -10.46 20.13
CA LYS A 568 11.39 -11.89 19.80
C LYS A 568 10.52 -12.70 20.75
N LYS A 569 10.41 -12.30 22.02
CA LYS A 569 9.55 -12.92 23.05
C LYS A 569 8.07 -12.70 22.74
N LEU A 570 7.65 -11.44 22.59
CA LEU A 570 6.28 -11.05 22.18
C LEU A 570 5.84 -11.71 20.85
N LYS A 571 6.78 -11.85 19.91
CA LYS A 571 6.53 -12.51 18.62
C LYS A 571 6.40 -14.03 18.72
N ASN A 572 6.92 -14.65 19.77
CA ASN A 572 6.70 -16.06 20.08
C ASN A 572 5.36 -16.25 20.79
N GLU A 573 5.01 -15.40 21.77
CA GLU A 573 3.71 -15.40 22.46
C GLU A 573 2.55 -15.20 21.45
N LEU A 574 2.70 -14.27 20.50
CA LEU A 574 1.77 -14.09 19.37
C LEU A 574 1.65 -15.32 18.46
N ASN A 575 2.68 -16.19 18.40
CA ASN A 575 2.63 -17.43 17.62
C ASN A 575 2.06 -18.61 18.43
N GLU A 576 2.28 -18.67 19.75
CA GLU A 576 1.63 -19.62 20.66
C GLU A 576 0.12 -19.37 20.71
N LEU A 577 -0.33 -18.11 20.86
CA LEU A 577 -1.76 -17.75 20.74
C LEU A 577 -2.37 -18.18 19.40
N ARG A 578 -1.65 -17.98 18.29
CA ARG A 578 -2.09 -18.43 16.95
C ARG A 578 -2.08 -19.94 16.78
N LYS A 579 -1.31 -20.67 17.58
CA LYS A 579 -1.25 -22.12 17.58
C LYS A 579 -2.39 -22.70 18.42
N ALA A 580 -2.63 -22.18 19.62
CA ALA A 580 -3.80 -22.54 20.44
C ALA A 580 -5.13 -22.35 19.67
N VAL A 581 -5.28 -21.25 18.93
CA VAL A 581 -6.44 -21.00 18.05
C VAL A 581 -6.53 -21.99 16.88
N ALA A 582 -5.40 -22.45 16.34
CA ALA A 582 -5.38 -23.43 15.25
C ALA A 582 -5.71 -24.85 15.75
N ASP A 583 -5.29 -25.17 16.97
CA ASP A 583 -5.48 -26.49 17.59
C ASP A 583 -6.94 -26.64 18.06
N GLN A 584 -7.53 -25.64 18.73
CA GLN A 584 -8.97 -25.64 19.07
C GLN A 584 -9.90 -25.64 17.85
N ALA A 585 -9.50 -24.99 16.74
CA ALA A 585 -10.25 -25.03 15.49
C ALA A 585 -10.24 -26.41 14.79
N SER A 586 -9.46 -27.37 15.29
CA SER A 586 -9.39 -28.74 14.75
C SER A 586 -10.28 -29.75 15.48
N GLU A 587 -10.71 -29.47 16.72
CA GLU A 587 -11.40 -30.45 17.58
C GLU A 587 -12.95 -30.41 17.51
N HIS A 588 -13.56 -29.38 16.90
CA HIS A 588 -15.02 -29.25 16.84
C HIS A 588 -15.62 -29.46 15.44
N SER A 589 -16.33 -30.59 15.29
CA SER A 589 -17.28 -30.81 14.18
C SER A 589 -18.56 -29.97 14.33
N PRO A 590 -19.28 -29.66 13.23
CA PRO A 590 -20.17 -28.50 13.18
C PRO A 590 -21.60 -28.80 13.65
N ALA A 591 -21.92 -28.49 14.91
CA ALA A 591 -23.30 -28.57 15.43
C ALA A 591 -23.63 -27.56 16.55
N ALA A 592 -23.06 -26.36 16.54
CA ALA A 592 -23.50 -25.23 17.37
C ALA A 592 -23.00 -23.88 16.82
N ALA A 593 -23.72 -23.29 15.85
CA ALA A 593 -23.43 -21.95 15.37
C ALA A 593 -24.18 -20.90 16.22
N GLY A 594 -23.57 -20.47 17.33
CA GLY A 594 -24.22 -19.54 18.26
C GLY A 594 -23.33 -19.07 19.41
N THR A 595 -22.33 -18.23 19.13
CA THR A 595 -21.70 -17.34 20.13
C THR A 595 -20.83 -16.27 19.44
N PRO A 596 -21.21 -14.98 19.46
CA PRO A 596 -20.36 -13.89 18.93
C PRO A 596 -19.12 -13.59 19.79
N ASP A 597 -19.15 -13.99 21.08
CA ASP A 597 -18.20 -13.52 22.09
C ASP A 597 -16.75 -13.98 21.89
N SER A 598 -16.53 -15.17 21.32
CA SER A 598 -15.17 -15.68 21.10
C SER A 598 -14.37 -14.83 20.11
N TYR A 599 -15.04 -14.28 19.08
CA TYR A 599 -14.42 -13.36 18.12
C TYR A 599 -14.32 -11.92 18.67
N SER A 600 -15.28 -11.51 19.51
CA SER A 600 -15.26 -10.24 20.26
C SER A 600 -14.04 -10.17 21.21
N LEU A 601 -13.87 -11.18 22.06
CA LEU A 601 -12.76 -11.29 23.00
C LEU A 601 -11.39 -11.24 22.29
N LEU A 602 -11.28 -11.92 21.15
CA LEU A 602 -10.05 -11.99 20.36
C LEU A 602 -9.74 -10.66 19.65
N LEU A 603 -10.77 -9.89 19.26
CA LEU A 603 -10.61 -8.52 18.79
C LEU A 603 -10.18 -7.56 19.90
N ASN A 604 -10.74 -7.68 21.11
CA ASN A 604 -10.34 -6.86 22.27
C ASN A 604 -8.89 -7.16 22.69
N GLN A 605 -8.48 -8.43 22.79
CA GLN A 605 -7.08 -8.78 23.10
C GLN A 605 -6.10 -8.26 22.04
N LEU A 606 -6.50 -8.27 20.75
CA LEU A 606 -5.68 -7.74 19.66
C LEU A 606 -5.71 -6.19 19.60
N ARG A 607 -6.73 -5.54 20.19
CA ARG A 607 -6.79 -4.09 20.40
C ARG A 607 -5.80 -3.67 21.49
N VAL A 608 -5.88 -4.28 22.67
CA VAL A 608 -4.98 -4.03 23.83
C VAL A 608 -3.51 -4.23 23.44
N ALA A 609 -3.19 -5.31 22.71
CA ALA A 609 -1.82 -5.57 22.24
C ALA A 609 -1.32 -4.57 21.17
N ASN A 610 -2.20 -3.84 20.48
CA ASN A 610 -1.80 -2.73 19.61
C ASN A 610 -1.69 -1.41 20.39
N GLU A 611 -2.55 -1.19 21.39
CA GLU A 611 -2.50 -0.02 22.27
C GLU A 611 -1.17 0.00 23.04
N GLU A 612 -0.74 -1.12 23.63
CA GLU A 612 0.58 -1.24 24.27
C GLU A 612 1.74 -1.02 23.26
N LEU A 613 1.58 -1.45 22.01
CA LEU A 613 2.58 -1.22 20.95
C LEU A 613 2.69 0.25 20.55
N GLU A 614 1.60 1.03 20.57
CA GLU A 614 1.65 2.47 20.33
C GLU A 614 2.25 3.22 21.53
N VAL A 615 1.89 2.87 22.77
CA VAL A 615 2.52 3.44 23.99
C VAL A 615 4.05 3.26 23.97
N ARG A 616 4.53 2.06 23.63
CA ARG A 616 5.98 1.78 23.50
C ARG A 616 6.65 2.55 22.35
N LYS A 617 5.90 3.02 21.34
CA LYS A 617 6.44 3.93 20.31
C LYS A 617 6.52 5.36 20.81
N GLU A 618 5.55 5.82 21.61
CA GLU A 618 5.57 7.14 22.23
C GLU A 618 6.72 7.28 23.23
N GLU A 619 6.95 6.26 24.08
CA GLU A 619 8.13 6.17 24.94
C GLU A 619 9.44 6.30 24.14
N VAL A 620 9.58 5.55 23.04
CA VAL A 620 10.74 5.62 22.13
C VAL A 620 10.86 6.99 21.46
N LEU A 621 9.74 7.69 21.19
CA LEU A 621 9.74 9.03 20.61
C LEU A 621 10.20 10.09 21.61
N ILE A 622 9.75 10.00 22.86
CA ILE A 622 10.15 10.87 23.97
C ILE A 622 11.66 10.71 24.21
N LEU A 623 12.14 9.46 24.33
CA LEU A 623 13.58 9.17 24.47
C LEU A 623 14.40 9.72 23.29
N ARG A 624 13.90 9.60 22.04
CA ARG A 624 14.54 10.22 20.87
C ARG A 624 14.60 11.74 20.97
N THR A 625 13.54 12.37 21.47
CA THR A 625 13.45 13.84 21.58
C THR A 625 14.37 14.37 22.68
N GLN A 626 14.53 13.63 23.78
CA GLN A 626 15.52 13.92 24.83
C GLN A 626 16.96 13.78 24.31
N ILE A 627 17.28 12.72 23.56
CA ILE A 627 18.61 12.54 22.95
C ILE A 627 18.93 13.67 21.95
N VAL A 628 17.99 14.03 21.07
CA VAL A 628 18.19 15.08 20.06
C VAL A 628 18.32 16.48 20.69
N SER A 629 17.58 16.76 21.76
CA SER A 629 17.70 18.04 22.49
C SER A 629 18.98 18.14 23.36
N ALA A 630 19.58 17.01 23.75
CA ALA A 630 20.93 16.98 24.32
C ALA A 630 22.02 17.24 23.27
N ASP A 631 21.93 16.61 22.09
CA ASP A 631 22.86 16.85 20.97
C ASP A 631 22.80 18.31 20.47
N GLN A 632 21.61 18.91 20.39
CA GLN A 632 21.46 20.31 20.00
C GLN A 632 22.08 21.28 21.02
N ARG A 633 21.99 21.00 22.33
CA ARG A 633 22.68 21.79 23.37
C ARG A 633 24.20 21.63 23.30
N ARG A 634 24.73 20.43 23.02
CA ARG A 634 26.18 20.22 22.78
C ARG A 634 26.73 21.02 21.59
N LEU A 635 25.93 21.23 20.55
CA LEU A 635 26.34 21.99 19.35
C LEU A 635 26.30 23.52 19.57
N ALA A 636 25.49 24.03 20.50
CA ALA A 636 25.39 25.46 20.79
C ALA A 636 26.57 26.02 21.61
N GLY A 637 27.34 25.16 22.30
CA GLY A 637 28.36 25.57 23.28
C GLY A 637 29.77 25.91 22.75
N LYS A 638 30.00 25.97 21.43
CA LYS A 638 31.34 26.22 20.85
C LYS A 638 31.38 27.45 19.95
N GLY A 639 31.63 28.61 20.56
CA GLY A 639 31.74 29.89 19.87
C GLY A 639 32.57 30.94 20.63
N SER A 640 33.82 30.60 21.02
CA SER A 640 34.87 31.60 21.30
C SER A 640 36.27 30.95 21.33
N GLU A 641 37.24 31.66 20.78
CA GLU A 641 38.68 31.35 20.68
C GLU A 641 39.49 32.25 21.66
N PRO A 642 40.84 32.13 21.83
CA PRO A 642 41.70 30.96 21.72
C PRO A 642 42.89 30.89 22.76
N ASN A 643 43.66 29.79 22.68
CA ASN A 643 45.14 29.71 22.75
C ASN A 643 45.96 29.73 24.08
N ILE A 644 46.82 28.70 24.22
CA ILE A 644 48.27 28.70 24.56
C ILE A 644 48.71 27.58 25.55
N ASN A 645 49.38 26.57 24.99
CA ASN A 645 50.51 25.74 25.49
C ASN A 645 50.67 25.43 27.01
N ALA A 646 50.70 24.13 27.37
CA ALA A 646 51.98 23.39 27.59
C ALA A 646 51.85 21.92 28.08
N ARG A 647 52.51 21.02 27.35
CA ARG A 647 53.27 19.82 27.78
C ARG A 647 52.93 19.03 29.09
N THR A 648 52.50 17.78 28.86
CA THR A 648 53.04 16.52 29.45
C THR A 648 53.18 16.34 30.97
N SER A 649 52.24 15.63 31.61
CA SER A 649 52.48 14.39 32.41
C SER A 649 51.15 13.76 32.86
N TRP A 650 51.07 12.42 32.89
CA TRP A 650 50.02 11.65 33.60
C TRP A 650 50.36 11.58 35.12
N PRO A 651 49.50 11.07 36.06
CA PRO A 651 48.12 10.55 35.95
C PRO A 651 47.10 11.06 37.05
N ASN A 652 45.87 10.52 37.00
CA ASN A 652 44.87 10.33 38.07
C ASN A 652 43.90 11.45 38.56
N SER A 653 42.63 11.02 38.60
CA SER A 653 41.50 11.37 39.49
C SER A 653 40.78 12.72 39.38
N GLU A 654 39.50 12.64 39.76
CA GLU A 654 38.54 13.70 40.10
C GLU A 654 38.24 14.79 39.06
N LYS A 655 37.07 14.63 38.42
CA LYS A 655 36.17 15.76 38.15
C LYS A 655 34.76 15.43 38.61
N HIS A 656 34.15 16.43 39.26
CA HIS A 656 32.75 16.45 39.67
C HIS A 656 31.80 16.09 38.52
N VAL A 657 30.72 15.40 38.85
CA VAL A 657 29.49 15.39 38.03
C VAL A 657 28.69 16.62 38.42
N ASP A 658 28.21 17.37 37.43
CA ASP A 658 27.45 18.61 37.67
C ASP A 658 26.10 18.33 38.34
N GLN A 659 25.77 19.15 39.34
CA GLN A 659 24.64 18.91 40.24
C GLN A 659 23.27 19.10 39.55
N GLU A 660 23.22 19.85 38.44
CA GLU A 660 22.01 20.05 37.64
C GLU A 660 21.63 18.80 36.81
N ASP A 661 22.60 18.12 36.19
CA ASP A 661 22.36 16.89 35.39
C ASP A 661 21.74 15.77 36.25
N ALA A 662 22.15 15.65 37.51
CA ALA A 662 21.59 14.68 38.45
C ALA A 662 20.13 15.00 38.85
N ILE A 663 19.79 16.29 38.94
CA ILE A 663 18.43 16.76 39.28
C ILE A 663 17.49 16.60 38.08
N GLU A 664 17.94 16.91 36.85
CA GLU A 664 17.14 16.67 35.63
C GLU A 664 16.89 15.16 35.43
N ALA A 665 17.89 14.30 35.66
CA ALA A 665 17.72 12.84 35.58
C ALA A 665 16.71 12.31 36.60
N TYR A 666 16.76 12.79 37.86
CA TYR A 666 15.79 12.42 38.90
C TYR A 666 14.37 12.90 38.55
N HIS A 667 14.21 14.12 38.05
CA HIS A 667 12.92 14.64 37.60
C HIS A 667 12.33 13.83 36.43
N GLY A 668 13.15 13.38 35.48
CA GLY A 668 12.74 12.49 34.41
C GLY A 668 12.16 11.17 34.93
N VAL A 669 12.85 10.51 35.88
CA VAL A 669 12.39 9.27 36.52
C VAL A 669 11.09 9.48 37.32
N CYS A 670 10.96 10.60 38.04
CA CYS A 670 9.73 10.93 38.74
C CYS A 670 8.53 11.15 37.79
N GLN A 671 8.75 11.73 36.60
CA GLN A 671 7.70 11.88 35.60
C GLN A 671 7.28 10.53 35.00
N THR A 672 8.21 9.62 34.72
CA THR A 672 7.88 8.27 34.22
C THR A 672 7.11 7.45 35.26
N ASN A 673 7.46 7.54 36.55
CA ASN A 673 6.74 6.83 37.60
C ASN A 673 5.30 7.33 37.78
N ARG A 674 5.08 8.66 37.75
CA ARG A 674 3.72 9.23 37.80
C ARG A 674 2.86 8.83 36.60
N LEU A 675 3.46 8.69 35.41
CA LEU A 675 2.76 8.23 34.22
C LEU A 675 2.32 6.75 34.36
N LEU A 676 3.21 5.89 34.87
CA LEU A 676 2.90 4.48 35.17
C LEU A 676 1.81 4.33 36.25
N GLU A 677 1.85 5.12 37.32
CA GLU A 677 0.81 5.13 38.35
C GLU A 677 -0.56 5.55 37.79
N ALA A 678 -0.60 6.60 36.95
CA ALA A 678 -1.83 7.05 36.29
C ALA A 678 -2.40 5.98 35.32
N GLN A 679 -1.53 5.26 34.60
CA GLN A 679 -1.93 4.17 33.71
C GLN A 679 -2.50 2.97 34.50
N LEU A 680 -1.86 2.55 35.59
CA LEU A 680 -2.36 1.49 36.48
C LEU A 680 -3.73 1.85 37.09
N GLN A 681 -3.92 3.10 37.50
CA GLN A 681 -5.21 3.58 38.00
C GLN A 681 -6.30 3.62 36.92
N ALA A 682 -5.96 4.01 35.68
CA ALA A 682 -6.89 3.99 34.55
C ALA A 682 -7.34 2.55 34.21
N GLN A 683 -6.39 1.62 34.10
CA GLN A 683 -6.67 0.21 33.82
C GLN A 683 -7.51 -0.45 34.91
N SER A 684 -7.27 -0.09 36.18
CA SER A 684 -8.07 -0.61 37.30
C SER A 684 -9.53 -0.15 37.24
N ARG A 685 -9.78 1.12 36.86
CA ARG A 685 -11.13 1.66 36.65
C ARG A 685 -11.84 1.02 35.46
N GLU A 686 -11.14 0.82 34.35
CA GLU A 686 -11.72 0.18 33.16
C GLU A 686 -12.19 -1.27 33.47
N HIS A 687 -11.42 -2.01 34.28
CA HIS A 687 -11.85 -3.33 34.78
C HIS A 687 -13.03 -3.27 35.77
N GLU A 688 -13.10 -2.24 36.63
CA GLU A 688 -14.23 -2.04 37.55
C GLU A 688 -15.52 -1.73 36.77
N GLU A 689 -15.43 -0.90 35.72
CA GLU A 689 -16.52 -0.62 34.78
C GLU A 689 -16.92 -1.87 33.95
N GLU A 690 -15.98 -2.70 33.50
CA GLU A 690 -16.29 -3.97 32.82
C GLU A 690 -17.05 -4.93 33.75
N VAL A 691 -16.62 -5.05 35.00
CA VAL A 691 -17.27 -5.91 36.01
C VAL A 691 -18.69 -5.43 36.32
N ASP A 692 -18.91 -4.11 36.45
CA ASP A 692 -20.25 -3.57 36.71
C ASP A 692 -21.18 -3.66 35.50
N ASN A 693 -20.67 -3.50 34.27
CA ASN A 693 -21.42 -3.78 33.05
C ASN A 693 -21.86 -5.26 32.97
N LEU A 694 -21.00 -6.20 33.35
CA LEU A 694 -21.34 -7.63 33.38
C LEU A 694 -22.39 -7.96 34.46
N LYS A 695 -22.34 -7.32 35.64
CA LYS A 695 -23.40 -7.43 36.66
C LYS A 695 -24.75 -6.92 36.12
N ALA A 696 -24.76 -5.74 35.49
CA ALA A 696 -25.98 -5.15 34.92
C ALA A 696 -26.61 -6.04 33.82
N GLN A 697 -25.79 -6.68 32.99
CA GLN A 697 -26.27 -7.65 31.99
C GLN A 697 -26.89 -8.90 32.63
N LEU A 698 -26.29 -9.41 33.72
CA LEU A 698 -26.84 -10.55 34.47
C LEU A 698 -28.18 -10.20 35.15
N GLU A 699 -28.32 -9.00 35.70
CA GLU A 699 -29.59 -8.53 36.27
C GLU A 699 -30.66 -8.36 35.19
N ALA A 700 -30.34 -7.74 34.05
CA ALA A 700 -31.28 -7.59 32.94
C ALA A 700 -31.75 -8.94 32.36
N LEU A 701 -30.85 -9.91 32.22
CA LEU A 701 -31.18 -11.29 31.81
C LEU A 701 -32.10 -11.99 32.82
N LYS A 702 -31.90 -11.75 34.11
CA LYS A 702 -32.72 -12.30 35.18
C LYS A 702 -34.12 -11.69 35.20
N GLU A 703 -34.23 -10.36 35.08
CA GLU A 703 -35.53 -9.70 34.93
C GLU A 703 -36.31 -10.18 33.71
N GLU A 704 -35.62 -10.39 32.58
CA GLU A 704 -36.26 -10.85 31.35
C GLU A 704 -36.74 -12.30 31.46
N MET A 705 -35.97 -13.18 32.12
CA MET A 705 -36.42 -14.53 32.48
C MET A 705 -37.66 -14.49 33.40
N ASP A 706 -37.67 -13.61 34.42
CA ASP A 706 -38.80 -13.45 35.32
C ASP A 706 -40.06 -12.91 34.59
N ARG A 707 -39.90 -11.96 33.65
CA ARG A 707 -41.00 -11.48 32.76
C ARG A 707 -41.55 -12.59 31.87
N GLN A 708 -40.67 -13.39 31.25
CA GLN A 708 -41.08 -14.49 30.38
C GLN A 708 -41.81 -15.58 31.18
N GLN A 709 -41.37 -15.87 32.40
CA GLN A 709 -42.06 -16.78 33.30
C GLN A 709 -43.44 -16.25 33.74
N GLN A 710 -43.57 -14.94 34.00
CA GLN A 710 -44.87 -14.31 34.30
C GLN A 710 -45.83 -14.32 33.11
N THR A 711 -45.37 -13.98 31.90
CA THR A 711 -46.22 -14.00 30.68
C THR A 711 -46.62 -15.41 30.28
N PHE A 712 -45.75 -16.41 30.47
CA PHE A 712 -46.10 -17.82 30.28
C PHE A 712 -47.23 -18.26 31.24
N CYS A 713 -47.12 -17.91 32.52
CA CYS A 713 -48.16 -18.19 33.52
C CYS A 713 -49.49 -17.47 33.22
N GLN A 714 -49.48 -16.24 32.71
CA GLN A 714 -50.71 -15.55 32.26
C GLN A 714 -51.33 -16.20 31.02
N THR A 715 -50.51 -16.64 30.06
CA THR A 715 -50.99 -17.27 28.82
C THR A 715 -51.73 -18.59 29.11
N LEU A 716 -51.26 -19.37 30.08
CA LEU A 716 -51.91 -20.60 30.55
C LEU A 716 -53.31 -20.40 31.17
N LEU A 717 -53.66 -19.18 31.57
CA LEU A 717 -54.97 -18.85 32.17
C LEU A 717 -56.02 -18.38 31.14
N LEU A 718 -55.61 -18.15 29.88
CA LEU A 718 -56.50 -17.70 28.80
C LEU A 718 -57.24 -18.88 28.13
N SER A 719 -58.37 -18.60 27.47
CA SER A 719 -59.10 -19.61 26.68
C SER A 719 -58.32 -20.01 25.42
N PRO A 720 -58.57 -21.21 24.82
CA PRO A 720 -57.78 -21.69 23.68
C PRO A 720 -57.77 -20.75 22.46
N GLU A 721 -58.85 -20.01 22.23
CA GLU A 721 -58.95 -19.04 21.13
C GLU A 721 -58.17 -17.75 21.46
N ALA A 722 -58.26 -17.27 22.71
CA ALA A 722 -57.49 -16.12 23.19
C ALA A 722 -55.98 -16.41 23.28
N GLN A 723 -55.58 -17.65 23.56
CA GLN A 723 -54.17 -18.08 23.50
C GLN A 723 -53.58 -17.96 22.09
N VAL A 724 -54.34 -18.33 21.06
CA VAL A 724 -53.90 -18.20 19.67
C VAL A 724 -53.82 -16.74 19.25
N GLU A 725 -54.80 -15.91 19.63
CA GLU A 725 -54.81 -14.49 19.30
C GLU A 725 -53.68 -13.72 20.01
N PHE A 726 -53.44 -14.01 21.30
CA PHE A 726 -52.30 -13.47 22.06
C PHE A 726 -50.96 -13.91 21.47
N GLY A 727 -50.81 -15.19 21.11
CA GLY A 727 -49.59 -15.70 20.48
C GLY A 727 -49.30 -15.05 19.12
N ILE A 728 -50.34 -14.80 18.30
CA ILE A 728 -50.20 -14.08 17.03
C ILE A 728 -49.83 -12.60 17.26
N GLN A 729 -50.43 -11.92 18.24
CA GLN A 729 -50.03 -10.56 18.60
C GLN A 729 -48.59 -10.49 19.12
N GLN A 730 -48.17 -11.45 19.94
CA GLN A 730 -46.81 -11.52 20.48
C GLN A 730 -45.77 -11.79 19.37
N GLU A 731 -46.06 -12.68 18.41
CA GLU A 731 -45.22 -12.88 17.22
C GLU A 731 -45.20 -11.65 16.30
N MET A 732 -46.33 -10.97 16.07
CA MET A 732 -46.32 -9.71 15.31
C MET A 732 -45.47 -8.63 15.99
N SER A 733 -45.56 -8.49 17.31
CA SER A 733 -44.72 -7.56 18.08
C SER A 733 -43.24 -7.96 18.05
N ARG A 734 -42.91 -9.26 18.21
CA ARG A 734 -41.53 -9.75 18.11
C ARG A 734 -40.95 -9.50 16.72
N LEU A 735 -41.67 -9.87 15.66
CA LEU A 735 -41.26 -9.62 14.27
C LEU A 735 -41.17 -8.13 13.94
N THR A 736 -42.00 -7.28 14.54
CA THR A 736 -41.91 -5.82 14.34
C THR A 736 -40.65 -5.24 14.99
N ASN A 737 -40.34 -5.67 16.22
CA ASN A 737 -39.11 -5.27 16.91
C ASN A 737 -37.86 -5.85 16.22
N GLU A 738 -37.86 -7.13 15.84
CA GLU A 738 -36.77 -7.74 15.06
C GLU A 738 -36.53 -7.00 13.73
N ASN A 739 -37.59 -6.57 13.03
CA ASN A 739 -37.44 -5.76 11.81
C ASN A 739 -36.88 -4.35 12.11
N LEU A 740 -37.20 -3.76 13.26
CA LEU A 740 -36.64 -2.47 13.69
C LEU A 740 -35.16 -2.62 14.05
N ASP A 741 -34.81 -3.63 14.83
CA ASP A 741 -33.43 -3.97 15.22
C ASP A 741 -32.57 -4.34 14.00
N LEU A 742 -33.11 -5.10 13.05
CA LEU A 742 -32.45 -5.39 11.77
C LEU A 742 -32.25 -4.13 10.93
N LYS A 743 -33.21 -3.18 10.96
CA LYS A 743 -33.08 -1.90 10.25
C LYS A 743 -32.02 -1.00 10.90
N GLU A 744 -31.98 -0.91 12.23
CA GLU A 744 -30.90 -0.25 12.96
C GLU A 744 -29.54 -0.92 12.74
N LEU A 745 -29.51 -2.25 12.71
CA LEU A 745 -28.29 -3.01 12.45
C LEU A 745 -27.80 -2.78 11.01
N VAL A 746 -28.70 -2.71 10.03
CA VAL A 746 -28.37 -2.31 8.65
C VAL A 746 -27.83 -0.88 8.62
N GLU A 747 -28.44 0.09 9.31
CA GLU A 747 -27.88 1.45 9.40
C GLU A 747 -26.52 1.50 10.10
N LYS A 748 -26.32 0.74 11.18
CA LYS A 748 -25.04 0.61 11.90
C LYS A 748 -24.00 -0.06 10.99
N LEU A 749 -24.37 -1.08 10.23
CA LEU A 749 -23.53 -1.77 9.26
C LEU A 749 -23.20 -0.88 8.06
N GLU A 750 -24.12 -0.04 7.56
CA GLU A 750 -23.84 0.96 6.53
C GLU A 750 -22.91 2.06 7.04
N LYS A 751 -23.13 2.57 8.26
CA LYS A 751 -22.24 3.54 8.91
C LYS A 751 -20.84 2.93 9.10
N ASN A 752 -20.76 1.65 9.47
CA ASN A 752 -19.52 0.90 9.57
C ASN A 752 -18.91 0.58 8.20
N GLU A 753 -19.69 0.31 7.16
CA GLU A 753 -19.20 0.12 5.79
C GLU A 753 -18.64 1.44 5.24
N ARG A 754 -19.26 2.59 5.55
CA ARG A 754 -18.74 3.92 5.23
C ARG A 754 -17.44 4.22 6.00
N LYS A 755 -17.35 3.86 7.29
CA LYS A 755 -16.12 3.97 8.11
C LYS A 755 -15.02 3.04 7.58
N LEU A 756 -15.33 1.78 7.30
CA LEU A 756 -14.43 0.77 6.74
C LEU A 756 -14.01 1.14 5.32
N LYS A 757 -14.88 1.70 4.47
CA LYS A 757 -14.50 2.25 3.14
C LYS A 757 -13.55 3.44 3.29
N LYS A 758 -13.77 4.34 4.26
CA LYS A 758 -12.83 5.43 4.57
C LYS A 758 -11.48 4.89 5.07
N GLN A 759 -11.50 3.95 6.02
CA GLN A 759 -10.29 3.29 6.52
C GLN A 759 -9.59 2.47 5.44
N LEU A 760 -10.31 1.75 4.57
CA LEU A 760 -9.76 0.99 3.46
C LEU A 760 -9.20 1.94 2.39
N LYS A 761 -9.75 3.15 2.21
CA LYS A 761 -9.16 4.20 1.37
C LYS A 761 -7.87 4.76 2.00
N ILE A 762 -7.82 4.91 3.32
CA ILE A 762 -6.61 5.30 4.06
C ILE A 762 -5.57 4.17 4.07
N TYR A 763 -5.97 2.92 4.20
CA TYR A 763 -5.09 1.75 4.15
C TYR A 763 -4.67 1.40 2.72
N MET A 764 -5.50 1.64 1.70
CA MET A 764 -5.07 1.60 0.30
C MET A 764 -4.09 2.72 0.02
N LYS A 765 -4.28 3.93 0.56
CA LYS A 765 -3.28 4.99 0.50
C LYS A 765 -1.98 4.57 1.19
N LYS A 766 -2.02 4.12 2.45
CA LYS A 766 -0.84 3.59 3.17
C LYS A 766 -0.20 2.37 2.51
N VAL A 767 -0.97 1.50 1.84
CA VAL A 767 -0.46 0.36 1.07
C VAL A 767 0.13 0.84 -0.24
N GLN A 768 -0.41 1.86 -0.91
CA GLN A 768 0.22 2.50 -2.06
C GLN A 768 1.49 3.26 -1.66
N ASP A 769 1.53 3.89 -0.49
CA ASP A 769 2.72 4.54 0.08
C ASP A 769 3.79 3.49 0.45
N LEU A 770 3.40 2.34 1.02
CA LEU A 770 4.29 1.22 1.35
C LEU A 770 4.69 0.38 0.13
N GLU A 771 3.84 0.28 -0.89
CA GLU A 771 4.14 -0.34 -2.19
C GLU A 771 5.00 0.59 -3.04
N ALA A 772 4.86 1.91 -2.92
CA ALA A 772 5.81 2.88 -3.48
C ALA A 772 7.18 2.75 -2.78
N ALA A 773 7.21 2.68 -1.44
CA ALA A 773 8.44 2.44 -0.68
C ALA A 773 9.07 1.06 -0.97
N GLN A 774 8.28 0.00 -1.16
CA GLN A 774 8.78 -1.31 -1.56
C GLN A 774 9.12 -1.41 -3.05
N ALA A 775 8.47 -0.63 -3.92
CA ALA A 775 8.82 -0.53 -5.34
C ALA A 775 10.12 0.25 -5.52
N LEU A 776 10.36 1.31 -4.75
CA LEU A 776 11.68 1.95 -4.61
C LEU A 776 12.75 0.91 -4.23
N ALA A 777 12.51 0.14 -3.15
CA ALA A 777 13.44 -0.90 -2.68
C ALA A 777 13.59 -2.15 -3.60
N GLN A 778 12.65 -2.38 -4.54
CA GLN A 778 12.73 -3.48 -5.52
C GLN A 778 13.18 -3.04 -6.92
N SER A 779 13.00 -1.77 -7.28
CA SER A 779 13.46 -1.18 -8.54
C SER A 779 14.98 -1.10 -8.59
N GLU A 780 15.62 -0.65 -7.50
CA GLU A 780 17.08 -0.64 -7.35
C GLU A 780 17.72 -2.03 -7.45
N ARG A 781 16.97 -3.11 -7.20
CA ARG A 781 17.46 -4.50 -7.26
C ARG A 781 17.14 -5.25 -8.55
N LYS A 782 16.35 -4.68 -9.47
CA LYS A 782 15.99 -5.35 -10.74
C LYS A 782 16.74 -4.83 -11.97
N ARG A 783 17.48 -3.72 -11.87
CA ARG A 783 18.21 -3.11 -13.00
C ARG A 783 19.69 -3.53 -13.15
N HIS A 784 20.13 -4.58 -12.45
CA HIS A 784 21.48 -5.15 -12.58
C HIS A 784 21.44 -6.68 -12.68
N GLU A 785 20.98 -7.20 -13.82
CA GLU A 785 21.43 -8.45 -14.48
C GLU A 785 20.49 -8.81 -15.64
N LEU A 786 20.73 -8.23 -16.83
CA LEU A 786 20.52 -8.83 -18.16
C LEU A 786 20.78 -7.81 -19.28
N ASN A 787 22.05 -7.58 -19.59
CA ASN A 787 22.58 -7.64 -20.96
C ASN A 787 24.08 -7.37 -20.96
N ARG A 788 24.86 -8.42 -21.22
CA ARG A 788 26.31 -8.34 -21.42
C ARG A 788 26.68 -8.95 -22.76
N GLN A 789 26.20 -8.34 -23.83
CA GLN A 789 26.85 -8.47 -25.13
C GLN A 789 27.93 -7.39 -25.24
N VAL A 790 29.10 -7.79 -25.74
CA VAL A 790 30.22 -6.88 -25.98
C VAL A 790 30.05 -6.28 -27.37
N THR A 791 29.39 -5.14 -27.43
CA THR A 791 29.42 -4.22 -28.57
C THR A 791 29.68 -2.82 -28.04
N VAL A 792 30.55 -2.06 -28.71
CA VAL A 792 30.84 -0.68 -28.36
C VAL A 792 29.66 0.18 -28.80
N GLN A 793 28.68 0.36 -27.92
CA GLN A 793 27.61 1.34 -28.12
C GLN A 793 27.99 2.67 -27.47
N ARG A 794 27.85 3.74 -28.25
CA ARG A 794 27.92 5.12 -27.74
C ARG A 794 26.82 5.29 -26.68
N LYS A 795 27.08 6.09 -25.64
CA LYS A 795 25.99 6.58 -24.79
C LYS A 795 25.06 7.43 -25.65
N GLU A 796 23.82 7.00 -25.80
CA GLU A 796 22.72 7.91 -26.13
C GLU A 796 22.56 8.91 -24.99
N LYS A 797 22.12 10.13 -25.30
CA LYS A 797 21.91 11.17 -24.30
C LYS A 797 20.69 10.82 -23.45
N ASP A 798 20.74 11.06 -22.15
CA ASP A 798 19.56 10.94 -21.30
C ASP A 798 18.57 12.07 -21.64
N PHE A 799 17.56 11.78 -22.48
CA PHE A 799 16.53 12.73 -22.92
C PHE A 799 15.79 13.34 -21.72
N GLN A 800 15.71 14.67 -21.67
CA GLN A 800 15.09 15.39 -20.55
C GLN A 800 13.58 15.59 -20.74
N GLY A 801 13.00 15.21 -21.88
CA GLY A 801 11.59 15.42 -22.20
C GLY A 801 11.27 16.83 -22.67
N MET A 802 12.18 17.44 -23.44
CA MET A 802 12.05 18.78 -24.02
C MET A 802 12.33 18.73 -25.52
N LEU A 803 11.57 19.48 -26.31
CA LEU A 803 11.74 19.51 -27.77
C LEU A 803 12.15 20.90 -28.24
N GLU A 804 13.35 20.98 -28.82
CA GLU A 804 13.82 22.21 -29.46
C GLU A 804 13.27 22.33 -30.87
N TYR A 805 12.85 23.55 -31.23
CA TYR A 805 12.47 23.95 -32.59
C TYR A 805 13.07 25.33 -32.91
N HIS A 806 13.45 25.57 -34.16
CA HIS A 806 13.90 26.89 -34.61
C HIS A 806 12.70 27.82 -34.86
N LYS A 807 12.88 29.12 -34.63
CA LYS A 807 11.79 30.11 -34.72
C LYS A 807 11.16 30.19 -36.12
N GLU A 808 11.94 29.90 -37.15
CA GLU A 808 11.51 29.84 -38.56
C GLU A 808 10.56 28.65 -38.81
N ASP A 809 10.73 27.55 -38.07
CA ASP A 809 9.92 26.33 -38.21
C ASP A 809 8.60 26.37 -37.42
N GLU A 810 8.30 27.43 -36.65
CA GLU A 810 7.06 27.49 -35.86
C GLU A 810 5.80 27.34 -36.73
N ALA A 811 5.80 27.99 -37.89
CA ALA A 811 4.71 27.88 -38.86
C ALA A 811 4.58 26.45 -39.43
N LEU A 812 5.70 25.73 -39.58
CA LEU A 812 5.73 24.34 -40.05
C LEU A 812 5.26 23.36 -38.97
N LEU A 813 5.69 23.57 -37.72
CA LEU A 813 5.23 22.84 -36.53
C LEU A 813 3.71 22.95 -36.38
N ILE A 814 3.16 24.17 -36.36
CA ILE A 814 1.72 24.37 -36.25
C ILE A 814 0.99 23.86 -37.50
N ARG A 815 1.59 23.92 -38.69
CA ARG A 815 0.97 23.33 -39.88
C ARG A 815 0.82 21.82 -39.74
N ASN A 816 1.91 21.11 -39.48
CA ASN A 816 1.97 19.65 -39.47
C ASN A 816 1.27 19.05 -38.23
N LEU A 817 1.46 19.64 -37.04
CA LEU A 817 0.93 19.12 -35.77
C LEU A 817 -0.50 19.58 -35.46
N VAL A 818 -0.95 20.72 -36.01
CA VAL A 818 -2.30 21.26 -35.77
C VAL A 818 -3.13 21.30 -37.04
N THR A 819 -2.73 22.05 -38.07
CA THR A 819 -3.68 22.41 -39.14
C THR A 819 -3.92 21.35 -40.22
N GLU A 820 -2.98 20.44 -40.42
CA GLU A 820 -3.03 19.37 -41.42
C GLU A 820 -3.11 17.96 -40.77
N LEU A 821 -3.05 17.88 -39.44
CA LEU A 821 -3.12 16.64 -38.70
C LEU A 821 -4.52 16.00 -38.81
N LYS A 822 -4.55 14.72 -39.19
CA LYS A 822 -5.75 13.88 -39.23
C LYS A 822 -5.74 12.90 -38.04
N PRO A 823 -6.82 12.79 -37.24
CA PRO A 823 -6.88 11.92 -36.06
C PRO A 823 -6.54 10.46 -36.37
N GLN A 824 -6.94 9.97 -37.54
CA GLN A 824 -6.72 8.57 -37.95
C GLN A 824 -5.23 8.22 -38.18
N VAL A 825 -4.36 9.22 -38.40
CA VAL A 825 -2.89 9.02 -38.53
C VAL A 825 -2.25 8.66 -37.19
N LEU A 826 -2.91 8.99 -36.07
CA LEU A 826 -2.47 8.69 -34.71
C LEU A 826 -3.16 7.44 -34.13
N ALA A 827 -3.90 6.66 -34.94
CA ALA A 827 -4.51 5.42 -34.49
C ALA A 827 -3.45 4.42 -33.99
N GLY A 828 -3.42 4.17 -32.68
CA GLY A 828 -2.44 3.32 -32.00
C GLY A 828 -1.23 4.06 -31.41
N ALA A 829 -1.14 5.38 -31.57
CA ALA A 829 -0.23 6.23 -30.79
C ALA A 829 -0.79 6.52 -29.39
N VAL A 830 -0.02 7.24 -28.56
CA VAL A 830 -0.49 7.70 -27.25
C VAL A 830 -1.65 8.70 -27.45
N PRO A 831 -2.80 8.55 -26.76
CA PRO A 831 -3.89 9.52 -26.86
C PRO A 831 -3.43 10.93 -26.47
N CYS A 832 -4.00 11.94 -27.13
CA CYS A 832 -3.62 13.35 -26.96
C CYS A 832 -2.12 13.66 -27.26
N LEU A 833 -1.41 12.85 -28.05
CA LEU A 833 0.02 13.08 -28.37
C LEU A 833 0.36 14.52 -28.79
N PRO A 834 -0.41 15.21 -29.65
CA PRO A 834 -0.13 16.61 -30.01
C PRO A 834 -0.06 17.56 -28.82
N ALA A 835 -0.92 17.39 -27.81
CA ALA A 835 -0.90 18.20 -26.60
C ALA A 835 0.42 18.04 -25.82
N TYR A 836 0.96 16.82 -25.75
CA TYR A 836 2.26 16.57 -25.11
C TYR A 836 3.43 17.12 -25.92
N ILE A 837 3.42 16.98 -27.26
CA ILE A 837 4.47 17.56 -28.12
C ILE A 837 4.49 19.09 -27.99
N LEU A 838 3.33 19.74 -28.03
CA LEU A 838 3.19 21.18 -27.80
C LEU A 838 3.72 21.58 -26.41
N TYR A 839 3.39 20.82 -25.37
CA TYR A 839 3.91 21.06 -24.03
C TYR A 839 5.43 20.88 -23.92
N MET A 840 6.03 19.88 -24.58
CA MET A 840 7.48 19.68 -24.60
C MET A 840 8.23 20.81 -25.34
N CYS A 841 7.63 21.39 -26.40
CA CYS A 841 8.14 22.59 -27.06
C CYS A 841 8.02 23.83 -26.17
N LEU A 842 6.91 23.98 -25.44
CA LEU A 842 6.71 25.08 -24.47
C LEU A 842 7.71 24.99 -23.31
N ARG A 843 7.95 23.80 -22.78
CA ARG A 843 8.93 23.56 -21.72
C ARG A 843 10.36 23.87 -22.16
N HIS A 844 10.71 23.62 -23.43
CA HIS A 844 11.99 24.07 -23.97
C HIS A 844 12.08 25.61 -24.06
N ALA A 845 11.01 26.29 -24.49
CA ALA A 845 10.98 27.75 -24.54
C ALA A 845 11.05 28.40 -23.14
N ASP A 846 10.39 27.79 -22.13
CA ASP A 846 10.55 28.14 -20.71
C ASP A 846 12.00 27.92 -20.24
N TYR A 847 12.60 26.75 -20.52
CA TYR A 847 13.98 26.43 -20.13
C TYR A 847 15.02 27.41 -20.70
N VAL A 848 14.84 27.85 -21.94
CA VAL A 848 15.71 28.87 -22.59
C VAL A 848 15.39 30.30 -22.12
N ASN A 849 14.28 30.49 -21.39
CA ASN A 849 13.79 31.78 -20.89
C ASN A 849 13.44 32.78 -22.00
N ASP A 850 12.78 32.29 -23.07
CA ASP A 850 12.33 33.08 -24.23
C ASP A 850 10.81 33.30 -24.17
N ASP A 851 10.40 34.43 -23.58
CA ASP A 851 9.00 34.83 -23.36
C ASP A 851 8.25 35.05 -24.68
N LEU A 852 8.91 35.66 -25.67
CA LEU A 852 8.37 35.90 -27.00
C LEU A 852 8.07 34.58 -27.71
N LYS A 853 8.91 33.55 -27.55
CA LYS A 853 8.70 32.22 -28.11
C LYS A 853 7.56 31.48 -27.41
N VAL A 854 7.41 31.60 -26.09
CA VAL A 854 6.26 31.07 -25.35
C VAL A 854 4.94 31.74 -25.81
N HIS A 855 4.90 33.07 -25.89
CA HIS A 855 3.73 33.82 -26.36
C HIS A 855 3.36 33.47 -27.81
N SER A 856 4.36 33.42 -28.70
CA SER A 856 4.17 33.05 -30.11
C SER A 856 3.60 31.64 -30.23
N LEU A 857 4.22 30.64 -29.59
CA LEU A 857 3.80 29.24 -29.69
C LEU A 857 2.38 29.01 -29.18
N LEU A 858 2.01 29.59 -28.03
CA LEU A 858 0.65 29.48 -27.48
C LEU A 858 -0.38 30.17 -28.38
N THR A 859 -0.08 31.37 -28.87
CA THR A 859 -0.96 32.14 -29.75
C THR A 859 -1.15 31.44 -31.10
N SER A 860 -0.06 30.97 -31.72
CA SER A 860 -0.07 30.19 -32.96
C SER A 860 -0.84 28.88 -32.80
N THR A 861 -0.69 28.18 -31.66
CA THR A 861 -1.46 26.97 -31.31
C THR A 861 -2.96 27.24 -31.20
N ILE A 862 -3.35 28.23 -30.38
CA ILE A 862 -4.76 28.61 -30.16
C ILE A 862 -5.43 29.00 -31.48
N ASN A 863 -4.74 29.79 -32.31
CA ASN A 863 -5.25 30.21 -33.61
C ASN A 863 -5.29 29.05 -34.62
N GLY A 864 -4.32 28.12 -34.57
CA GLY A 864 -4.32 26.88 -35.34
C GLY A 864 -5.54 26.01 -35.04
N ILE A 865 -5.83 25.77 -33.75
CA ILE A 865 -6.98 24.97 -33.30
C ILE A 865 -8.30 25.63 -33.76
N LYS A 866 -8.46 26.94 -33.53
CA LYS A 866 -9.62 27.72 -34.01
C LYS A 866 -9.78 27.62 -35.54
N LYS A 867 -8.69 27.67 -36.30
CA LYS A 867 -8.70 27.55 -37.78
C LYS A 867 -9.15 26.16 -38.24
N VAL A 868 -8.71 25.09 -37.58
CA VAL A 868 -9.13 23.71 -37.89
C VAL A 868 -10.61 23.51 -37.60
N LEU A 869 -11.09 23.92 -36.43
CA LEU A 869 -12.48 23.76 -36.03
C LEU A 869 -13.45 24.61 -36.85
N LYS A 870 -12.99 25.75 -37.38
CA LYS A 870 -13.74 26.54 -38.36
C LYS A 870 -13.80 25.88 -39.74
N LYS A 871 -12.78 25.12 -40.12
CA LYS A 871 -12.71 24.39 -41.40
C LYS A 871 -13.49 23.06 -41.37
N HIS A 872 -13.50 22.39 -40.22
CA HIS A 872 -14.15 21.10 -40.00
C HIS A 872 -15.35 21.27 -39.04
N ASN A 873 -16.25 22.20 -39.37
CA ASN A 873 -17.26 22.70 -38.44
C ASN A 873 -18.40 21.70 -38.12
N GLU A 874 -18.63 20.71 -38.99
CA GLU A 874 -19.64 19.65 -38.85
C GLU A 874 -19.04 18.28 -38.48
N ASP A 875 -17.71 18.20 -38.30
CA ASP A 875 -17.00 16.95 -38.08
C ASP A 875 -16.88 16.64 -36.58
N PHE A 876 -17.63 15.63 -36.12
CA PHE A 876 -17.63 15.19 -34.73
C PHE A 876 -16.28 14.60 -34.31
N GLU A 877 -15.59 13.86 -35.18
CA GLU A 877 -14.30 13.23 -34.85
C GLU A 877 -13.20 14.29 -34.68
N MET A 878 -13.10 15.23 -35.62
CA MET A 878 -12.16 16.35 -35.52
C MET A 878 -12.44 17.25 -34.31
N THR A 879 -13.72 17.51 -34.00
CA THR A 879 -14.09 18.36 -32.86
C THR A 879 -13.80 17.64 -31.53
N SER A 880 -14.10 16.34 -31.43
CA SER A 880 -13.77 15.52 -30.26
C SER A 880 -12.25 15.41 -30.04
N PHE A 881 -11.49 15.22 -31.12
CA PHE A 881 -10.03 15.16 -31.08
C PHE A 881 -9.40 16.46 -30.57
N TRP A 882 -9.85 17.61 -31.07
CA TRP A 882 -9.31 18.91 -30.64
C TRP A 882 -9.81 19.34 -29.26
N LEU A 883 -11.00 18.94 -28.83
CA LEU A 883 -11.43 19.08 -27.43
C LEU A 883 -10.48 18.30 -26.51
N SER A 884 -10.27 17.02 -26.80
CA SER A 884 -9.38 16.14 -26.02
C SER A 884 -7.95 16.71 -25.92
N ASN A 885 -7.36 17.15 -27.04
CA ASN A 885 -6.03 17.74 -27.05
C ASN A 885 -5.96 19.09 -26.31
N THR A 886 -6.98 19.94 -26.43
CA THR A 886 -7.01 21.25 -25.75
C THR A 886 -7.14 21.06 -24.23
N CYS A 887 -8.02 20.16 -23.79
CA CYS A 887 -8.13 19.77 -22.39
C CYS A 887 -6.83 19.13 -21.88
N ARG A 888 -6.18 18.25 -22.64
CA ARG A 888 -4.89 17.67 -22.24
C ARG A 888 -3.78 18.72 -22.13
N LEU A 889 -3.70 19.69 -23.05
CA LEU A 889 -2.72 20.78 -22.99
C LEU A 889 -2.96 21.64 -21.74
N LEU A 890 -4.23 21.99 -21.46
CA LEU A 890 -4.63 22.68 -20.23
C LEU A 890 -4.25 21.88 -18.97
N HIS A 891 -4.44 20.56 -18.97
CA HIS A 891 -4.02 19.70 -17.85
C HIS A 891 -2.50 19.63 -17.73
N CYS A 892 -1.72 19.62 -18.82
CA CYS A 892 -0.26 19.68 -18.73
C CYS A 892 0.22 21.02 -18.12
N LEU A 893 -0.38 22.14 -18.55
CA LEU A 893 -0.10 23.46 -17.98
C LEU A 893 -0.55 23.63 -16.51
N LYS A 894 -1.45 22.78 -16.00
CA LYS A 894 -1.77 22.67 -14.57
C LYS A 894 -0.81 21.72 -13.86
N GLN A 895 -0.59 20.54 -14.40
CA GLN A 895 0.20 19.46 -13.79
C GLN A 895 1.68 19.83 -13.61
N TYR A 896 2.22 20.61 -14.53
CA TYR A 896 3.64 20.97 -14.61
C TYR A 896 3.88 22.48 -14.41
N SER A 897 3.00 23.20 -13.71
CA SER A 897 3.19 24.63 -13.43
C SER A 897 4.15 24.94 -12.28
N GLY A 898 4.42 23.96 -11.41
CA GLY A 898 5.06 24.21 -10.11
C GLY A 898 4.07 24.49 -8.97
N ASP A 899 2.75 24.55 -9.24
CA ASP A 899 1.73 24.74 -8.20
C ASP A 899 1.56 23.47 -7.36
N GLU A 900 1.82 23.54 -6.04
CA GLU A 900 1.74 22.37 -5.14
C GLU A 900 0.41 21.60 -5.23
N GLY A 901 -0.70 22.33 -5.40
CA GLY A 901 -2.05 21.73 -5.51
C GLY A 901 -2.21 20.76 -6.68
N PHE A 902 -1.57 21.05 -7.83
CA PHE A 902 -1.61 20.18 -9.01
C PHE A 902 -0.52 19.10 -9.00
N MET A 903 0.60 19.33 -8.28
CA MET A 903 1.70 18.38 -8.14
C MET A 903 1.40 17.20 -7.20
N THR A 904 0.31 17.23 -6.44
CA THR A 904 -0.07 16.19 -5.46
C THR A 904 -0.17 14.76 -6.00
N GLN A 905 -0.34 14.58 -7.31
CA GLN A 905 -0.44 13.27 -7.98
C GLN A 905 0.76 12.94 -8.89
N ASN A 906 1.76 13.82 -8.94
CA ASN A 906 2.94 13.64 -9.78
C ASN A 906 3.97 12.69 -9.13
N THR A 907 4.69 11.97 -9.98
CA THR A 907 5.95 11.32 -9.59
C THR A 907 7.08 12.35 -9.41
N ALA A 908 8.13 11.99 -8.66
CA ALA A 908 9.31 12.84 -8.50
C ALA A 908 9.90 13.30 -9.85
N LYS A 909 9.99 12.39 -10.83
CA LYS A 909 10.46 12.70 -12.18
C LYS A 909 9.53 13.65 -12.94
N GLN A 910 8.22 13.56 -12.74
CA GLN A 910 7.29 14.54 -13.32
C GLN A 910 7.44 15.93 -12.69
N ASN A 911 7.77 16.02 -11.40
CA ASN A 911 8.07 17.30 -10.76
C ASN A 911 9.38 17.94 -11.25
N GLU A 912 10.35 17.15 -11.73
CA GLU A 912 11.54 17.67 -12.45
C GLU A 912 11.18 18.30 -13.80
N HIS A 913 10.00 17.99 -14.35
CA HIS A 913 9.51 18.52 -15.62
C HIS A 913 8.65 19.79 -15.49
N CYS A 914 8.43 20.31 -14.28
CA CYS A 914 7.71 21.57 -14.11
C CYS A 914 8.41 22.75 -14.82
N LEU A 915 7.60 23.70 -15.29
CA LEU A 915 8.06 25.02 -15.73
C LEU A 915 8.76 25.75 -14.58
N LYS A 916 9.75 26.58 -14.91
CA LYS A 916 10.62 27.23 -13.92
C LYS A 916 10.63 28.75 -14.00
N ASN A 917 10.36 29.31 -15.18
CA ASN A 917 10.58 30.73 -15.45
C ASN A 917 9.27 31.51 -15.66
N PHE A 918 8.24 30.91 -16.26
CA PHE A 918 6.99 31.60 -16.59
C PHE A 918 5.74 31.02 -15.92
N ASP A 919 4.93 31.88 -15.29
CA ASP A 919 3.54 31.56 -14.93
C ASP A 919 2.62 31.75 -16.16
N LEU A 920 1.88 30.70 -16.49
CA LEU A 920 0.98 30.66 -17.65
C LEU A 920 -0.52 30.69 -17.24
N THR A 921 -0.86 31.18 -16.06
CA THR A 921 -2.23 31.26 -15.53
C THR A 921 -3.23 31.92 -16.49
N GLU A 922 -2.86 33.01 -17.15
CA GLU A 922 -3.74 33.66 -18.14
C GLU A 922 -4.03 32.75 -19.35
N TYR A 923 -3.02 32.05 -19.87
CA TYR A 923 -3.22 31.08 -20.94
C TYR A 923 -4.02 29.85 -20.50
N ARG A 924 -3.94 29.46 -19.22
CA ARG A 924 -4.82 28.42 -18.66
C ARG A 924 -6.29 28.85 -18.73
N GLN A 925 -6.59 30.13 -18.48
CA GLN A 925 -7.94 30.67 -18.66
C GLN A 925 -8.34 30.68 -20.14
N VAL A 926 -7.49 31.20 -21.04
CA VAL A 926 -7.80 31.27 -22.48
C VAL A 926 -8.00 29.88 -23.10
N LEU A 927 -7.24 28.86 -22.68
CA LEU A 927 -7.42 27.47 -23.10
C LEU A 927 -8.67 26.82 -22.47
N SER A 928 -9.07 27.23 -21.27
CA SER A 928 -10.35 26.84 -20.67
C SER A 928 -11.52 27.41 -21.48
N ASP A 929 -11.50 28.71 -21.79
CA ASP A 929 -12.53 29.38 -22.59
C ASP A 929 -12.61 28.81 -24.01
N LEU A 930 -11.45 28.49 -24.60
CA LEU A 930 -11.40 27.73 -25.85
C LEU A 930 -12.07 26.36 -25.68
N SER A 931 -11.71 25.58 -24.65
CA SER A 931 -12.32 24.25 -24.40
C SER A 931 -13.85 24.33 -24.25
N ILE A 932 -14.39 25.38 -23.63
CA ILE A 932 -15.84 25.65 -23.57
C ILE A 932 -16.41 25.83 -24.99
N GLN A 933 -15.76 26.63 -25.85
CA GLN A 933 -16.21 26.84 -27.23
C GLN A 933 -16.18 25.54 -28.05
N ILE A 934 -15.12 24.73 -27.93
CA ILE A 934 -15.02 23.43 -28.62
C ILE A 934 -16.10 22.46 -28.12
N TYR A 935 -16.35 22.40 -26.81
CA TYR A 935 -17.43 21.58 -26.24
C TYR A 935 -18.81 22.01 -26.76
N GLN A 936 -19.09 23.33 -26.79
CA GLN A 936 -20.33 23.85 -27.35
C GLN A 936 -20.51 23.52 -28.83
N GLN A 937 -19.42 23.49 -29.60
CA GLN A 937 -19.44 23.05 -30.99
C GLN A 937 -19.69 21.53 -31.10
N LEU A 938 -19.02 20.71 -30.28
CA LEU A 938 -19.19 19.26 -30.25
C LEU A 938 -20.65 18.86 -29.99
N ILE A 939 -21.27 19.51 -29.00
CA ILE A 939 -22.68 19.32 -28.68
C ILE A 939 -23.57 19.69 -29.87
N LYS A 940 -23.40 20.88 -30.48
CA LYS A 940 -24.21 21.30 -31.65
C LYS A 940 -24.13 20.33 -32.83
N ILE A 941 -22.96 19.75 -33.09
CA ILE A 941 -22.79 18.72 -34.13
C ILE A 941 -23.58 17.45 -33.76
N ALA A 942 -23.44 16.97 -32.53
CA ALA A 942 -24.16 15.78 -32.05
C ALA A 942 -25.68 15.99 -32.00
N GLU A 943 -26.13 17.21 -31.67
CA GLU A 943 -27.53 17.62 -31.72
C GLU A 943 -28.07 17.57 -33.15
N GLY A 944 -27.36 18.16 -34.12
CA GLY A 944 -27.76 18.15 -35.54
C GLY A 944 -27.86 16.74 -36.13
N LEU A 945 -27.01 15.80 -35.68
CA LEU A 945 -27.04 14.39 -36.10
C LEU A 945 -28.18 13.59 -35.45
N LEU A 946 -28.49 13.81 -34.16
CA LEU A 946 -29.51 13.03 -33.44
C LEU A 946 -30.93 13.59 -33.62
N GLN A 947 -31.10 14.91 -33.76
CA GLN A 947 -32.41 15.56 -33.88
C GLN A 947 -33.36 14.92 -34.91
N PRO A 948 -32.96 14.61 -36.16
CA PRO A 948 -33.84 13.95 -37.13
C PRO A 948 -34.19 12.51 -36.75
N MET A 949 -33.39 11.84 -35.92
CA MET A 949 -33.62 10.46 -35.48
C MET A 949 -34.62 10.38 -34.32
N ILE A 950 -34.59 11.35 -33.40
CA ILE A 950 -35.32 11.32 -32.11
C ILE A 950 -36.82 11.09 -32.31
N VAL A 951 -37.51 11.93 -33.09
CA VAL A 951 -38.98 11.86 -33.21
C VAL A 951 -39.42 10.53 -33.81
N SER A 952 -38.77 10.13 -34.91
CA SER A 952 -39.12 8.90 -35.63
C SER A 952 -38.91 7.65 -34.76
N ALA A 953 -37.77 7.56 -34.08
CA ALA A 953 -37.42 6.41 -33.25
C ALA A 953 -38.15 6.36 -31.89
N MET A 954 -38.41 7.51 -31.26
CA MET A 954 -39.01 7.56 -29.92
C MET A 954 -40.54 7.50 -29.93
N LEU A 955 -41.20 8.05 -30.95
CA LEU A 955 -42.67 8.23 -30.98
C LEU A 955 -43.35 7.52 -32.16
N GLU A 956 -42.74 7.45 -33.34
CA GLU A 956 -43.42 6.99 -34.57
C GLU A 956 -43.21 5.52 -34.87
N ASN A 957 -42.09 4.94 -34.43
CA ASN A 957 -41.73 3.55 -34.67
C ASN A 957 -42.22 2.62 -33.54
N GLU A 958 -43.05 1.64 -33.88
CA GLU A 958 -43.57 0.63 -32.95
C GLU A 958 -42.53 -0.47 -32.69
N SER A 959 -41.59 -0.24 -31.76
CA SER A 959 -40.62 -1.26 -31.33
C SER A 959 -41.29 -2.49 -30.70
N ILE A 960 -42.49 -2.36 -30.11
CA ILE A 960 -43.26 -3.47 -29.54
C ILE A 960 -44.40 -3.85 -30.50
N GLN A 961 -44.20 -4.94 -31.24
CA GLN A 961 -45.18 -5.45 -32.19
C GLN A 961 -46.52 -5.84 -31.52
N GLY A 962 -47.62 -5.29 -32.02
CA GLY A 962 -48.98 -5.66 -31.61
C GLY A 962 -49.58 -4.87 -30.45
N LEU A 963 -48.95 -3.76 -30.02
CA LEU A 963 -49.60 -2.80 -29.11
C LEU A 963 -50.72 -2.00 -29.78
N SER A 964 -50.60 -1.75 -31.09
CA SER A 964 -51.64 -1.10 -31.88
C SER A 964 -52.76 -2.10 -32.18
N GLY A 965 -53.94 -1.86 -31.59
CA GLY A 965 -55.17 -2.58 -31.93
C GLY A 965 -55.49 -2.46 -33.42
N VAL A 966 -56.34 -3.36 -33.94
CA VAL A 966 -56.72 -3.43 -35.36
C VAL A 966 -57.06 -2.04 -35.89
N LYS A 967 -56.22 -1.51 -36.80
CA LYS A 967 -56.39 -0.17 -37.38
C LYS A 967 -57.83 -0.01 -37.89
N PRO A 968 -58.55 1.07 -37.53
CA PRO A 968 -59.90 1.28 -38.01
C PRO A 968 -59.97 1.20 -39.54
N THR A 969 -60.90 0.39 -40.05
CA THR A 969 -61.20 0.26 -41.48
C THR A 969 -61.68 1.61 -42.03
N GLY A 970 -60.74 2.43 -42.51
CA GLY A 970 -61.04 3.78 -43.00
C GLY A 970 -59.99 4.36 -43.97
N TYR A 971 -58.70 4.07 -43.79
CA TYR A 971 -57.64 4.60 -44.66
C TYR A 971 -56.92 3.52 -45.46
N ARG A 972 -57.43 3.24 -46.67
CA ARG A 972 -56.64 2.59 -47.73
C ARG A 972 -55.54 3.54 -48.21
N LYS A 973 -54.31 3.41 -47.70
CA LYS A 973 -53.15 3.73 -48.54
C LYS A 973 -53.09 2.65 -49.64
N ARG A 974 -53.13 3.06 -50.90
CA ARG A 974 -52.99 2.15 -52.04
C ARG A 974 -51.63 1.47 -51.96
N THR A 975 -51.57 0.19 -52.31
CA THR A 975 -50.32 -0.49 -52.68
C THR A 975 -49.72 0.22 -53.90
N SER A 976 -48.64 0.96 -53.68
CA SER A 976 -47.76 1.45 -54.74
C SER A 976 -46.50 0.59 -54.78
N SER A 977 -46.34 -0.16 -55.85
CA SER A 977 -45.10 -0.86 -56.18
C SER A 977 -44.07 0.14 -56.73
N MET A 978 -43.32 0.79 -55.85
CA MET A 978 -42.00 1.43 -56.11
C MET A 978 -41.31 1.69 -54.75
N PRO A 979 -39.98 1.56 -54.63
CA PRO A 979 -39.24 1.87 -53.41
C PRO A 979 -38.73 3.32 -53.42
N GLU A 980 -39.36 4.20 -52.65
CA GLU A 980 -38.84 5.56 -52.41
C GLU A 980 -38.90 5.92 -50.92
N GLY A 981 -37.75 6.28 -50.34
CA GLY A 981 -37.66 7.04 -49.08
C GLY A 981 -37.61 6.24 -47.77
N ASP A 982 -36.58 5.40 -47.57
CA ASP A 982 -36.20 4.92 -46.23
C ASP A 982 -35.74 6.10 -45.35
N ASN A 983 -36.68 6.69 -44.59
CA ASN A 983 -36.42 7.80 -43.66
C ASN A 983 -37.08 7.58 -42.28
N SER A 984 -37.46 6.33 -41.95
CA SER A 984 -37.93 5.96 -40.61
C SER A 984 -36.77 5.45 -39.76
N TYR A 985 -36.33 6.23 -38.78
CA TYR A 985 -35.32 5.79 -37.82
C TYR A 985 -35.96 4.89 -36.75
N CYS A 986 -35.20 3.91 -36.26
CA CYS A 986 -35.59 3.06 -35.14
C CYS A 986 -34.72 3.38 -33.91
N LEU A 987 -35.14 2.89 -32.73
CA LEU A 987 -34.39 3.09 -31.49
C LEU A 987 -32.93 2.58 -31.58
N GLU A 988 -32.70 1.48 -32.32
CA GLU A 988 -31.35 0.98 -32.56
C GLU A 988 -30.47 1.99 -33.30
N ALA A 989 -31.04 2.84 -34.16
CA ALA A 989 -30.27 3.83 -34.92
C ALA A 989 -29.71 4.92 -33.99
N ILE A 990 -30.51 5.41 -33.03
CA ILE A 990 -30.05 6.32 -31.96
C ILE A 990 -28.98 5.62 -31.11
N ILE A 991 -29.22 4.39 -30.66
CA ILE A 991 -28.26 3.63 -29.85
C ILE A 991 -26.94 3.40 -30.62
N ARG A 992 -26.97 3.11 -31.92
CA ARG A 992 -25.78 2.99 -32.76
C ARG A 992 -25.04 4.32 -32.88
N GLN A 993 -25.73 5.44 -33.08
CA GLN A 993 -25.12 6.76 -33.15
C GLN A 993 -24.47 7.17 -31.83
N MET A 994 -25.14 6.94 -30.69
CA MET A 994 -24.59 7.18 -29.36
C MET A 994 -23.39 6.28 -29.04
N ASN A 995 -23.40 5.02 -29.49
CA ASN A 995 -22.22 4.15 -29.44
C ASN A 995 -21.06 4.72 -30.26
N SER A 996 -21.33 5.28 -31.45
CA SER A 996 -20.31 5.91 -32.29
C SER A 996 -19.68 7.11 -31.57
N PHE A 997 -20.49 8.03 -31.03
CA PHE A 997 -20.00 9.18 -30.26
C PHE A 997 -19.17 8.76 -29.05
N HIS A 998 -19.64 7.78 -28.26
CA HIS A 998 -18.89 7.25 -27.12
C HIS A 998 -17.54 6.68 -27.53
N THR A 999 -17.52 5.86 -28.59
CA THR A 999 -16.29 5.19 -29.06
C THR A 999 -15.27 6.22 -29.53
N VAL A 1000 -15.69 7.18 -30.37
CA VAL A 1000 -14.82 8.28 -30.83
C VAL A 1000 -14.25 9.10 -29.66
N MET A 1001 -15.07 9.47 -28.66
CA MET A 1001 -14.55 10.22 -27.50
C MET A 1001 -13.54 9.42 -26.67
N CYS A 1002 -13.77 8.12 -26.47
CA CYS A 1002 -12.83 7.24 -25.77
C CYS A 1002 -11.53 7.02 -26.54
N ASP A 1003 -11.61 6.73 -27.85
CA ASP A 1003 -10.44 6.44 -28.69
C ASP A 1003 -9.53 7.66 -28.81
N GLN A 1004 -10.11 8.88 -28.87
CA GLN A 1004 -9.34 10.14 -28.86
C GLN A 1004 -8.90 10.58 -27.45
N GLY A 1005 -9.15 9.79 -26.40
CA GLY A 1005 -8.63 10.03 -25.04
C GLY A 1005 -9.31 11.15 -24.25
N LEU A 1006 -10.56 11.52 -24.58
CA LEU A 1006 -11.30 12.56 -23.87
C LEU A 1006 -11.56 12.16 -22.41
N ASP A 1007 -11.48 13.10 -21.48
CA ASP A 1007 -11.60 12.80 -20.04
C ASP A 1007 -12.99 12.20 -19.71
N PRO A 1008 -13.08 11.15 -18.87
CA PRO A 1008 -14.35 10.49 -18.54
C PRO A 1008 -15.41 11.44 -17.97
N GLU A 1009 -15.02 12.42 -17.15
CA GLU A 1009 -15.93 13.44 -16.60
C GLU A 1009 -16.54 14.36 -17.67
N ILE A 1010 -15.83 14.59 -18.78
CA ILE A 1010 -16.36 15.36 -19.92
C ILE A 1010 -17.34 14.47 -20.71
N ILE A 1011 -17.00 13.18 -20.91
CA ILE A 1011 -17.88 12.21 -21.57
C ILE A 1011 -19.21 12.06 -20.81
N LEU A 1012 -19.18 12.03 -19.47
CA LEU A 1012 -20.38 12.02 -18.63
C LEU A 1012 -21.25 13.26 -18.88
N GLN A 1013 -20.65 14.45 -18.95
CA GLN A 1013 -21.36 15.71 -19.23
C GLN A 1013 -21.94 15.76 -20.65
N VAL A 1014 -21.22 15.26 -21.67
CA VAL A 1014 -21.75 15.11 -23.03
C VAL A 1014 -23.01 14.25 -23.02
N PHE A 1015 -22.98 13.06 -22.39
CA PHE A 1015 -24.16 12.20 -22.37
C PHE A 1015 -25.31 12.75 -21.53
N ARG A 1016 -25.04 13.51 -20.46
CA ARG A 1016 -26.08 14.28 -19.74
C ARG A 1016 -26.79 15.27 -20.67
N GLN A 1017 -26.03 16.01 -21.50
CA GLN A 1017 -26.59 16.96 -22.47
C GLN A 1017 -27.39 16.25 -23.58
N LEU A 1018 -26.86 15.15 -24.15
CA LEU A 1018 -27.55 14.41 -25.21
C LEU A 1018 -28.86 13.76 -24.73
N PHE A 1019 -28.91 13.24 -23.49
CA PHE A 1019 -30.14 12.71 -22.92
C PHE A 1019 -31.17 13.83 -22.65
N TYR A 1020 -30.73 15.00 -22.18
CA TYR A 1020 -31.61 16.17 -22.04
C TYR A 1020 -32.22 16.60 -23.38
N MET A 1021 -31.45 16.61 -24.48
CA MET A 1021 -32.01 16.85 -25.83
C MET A 1021 -33.04 15.78 -26.20
N ILE A 1022 -32.75 14.49 -26.01
CA ILE A 1022 -33.69 13.40 -26.31
C ILE A 1022 -35.00 13.58 -25.54
N ASN A 1023 -34.92 13.90 -24.24
CA ASN A 1023 -36.07 14.28 -23.41
C ASN A 1023 -36.84 15.46 -24.00
N ALA A 1024 -36.18 16.60 -24.22
CA ALA A 1024 -36.80 17.85 -24.67
C ALA A 1024 -37.46 17.72 -26.04
N VAL A 1025 -36.77 17.15 -27.04
CA VAL A 1025 -37.31 16.96 -28.39
C VAL A 1025 -38.49 15.98 -28.39
N THR A 1026 -38.41 14.89 -27.62
CA THR A 1026 -39.50 13.90 -27.54
C THR A 1026 -40.72 14.48 -26.81
N LEU A 1027 -40.53 15.11 -25.65
CA LEU A 1027 -41.63 15.69 -24.87
C LEU A 1027 -42.30 16.85 -25.62
N ASN A 1028 -41.54 17.72 -26.29
CA ASN A 1028 -42.10 18.79 -27.10
C ASN A 1028 -42.97 18.26 -28.24
N ASN A 1029 -42.55 17.20 -28.94
CA ASN A 1029 -43.37 16.58 -29.98
C ASN A 1029 -44.64 15.94 -29.40
N LEU A 1030 -44.56 15.32 -28.23
CA LEU A 1030 -45.71 14.76 -27.51
C LEU A 1030 -46.72 15.86 -27.07
N LEU A 1031 -46.25 17.02 -26.64
CA LEU A 1031 -47.08 18.17 -26.26
C LEU A 1031 -47.71 18.91 -27.46
N LEU A 1032 -47.20 18.69 -28.68
CA LEU A 1032 -47.67 19.33 -29.91
C LEU A 1032 -48.58 18.41 -30.76
N ARG A 1033 -48.47 17.09 -30.62
CA ARG A 1033 -49.16 16.09 -31.47
C ARG A 1033 -50.21 15.29 -30.70
N LYS A 1034 -51.42 15.18 -31.29
CA LYS A 1034 -52.53 14.40 -30.72
C LYS A 1034 -52.45 12.90 -31.03
N ASP A 1035 -51.81 12.54 -32.14
CA ASP A 1035 -51.65 11.18 -32.66
C ASP A 1035 -50.68 10.33 -31.83
N VAL A 1036 -49.84 10.95 -31.01
CA VAL A 1036 -48.83 10.30 -30.15
C VAL A 1036 -49.22 10.30 -28.66
N CYS A 1037 -50.38 10.87 -28.29
CA CYS A 1037 -50.86 10.88 -26.91
C CYS A 1037 -51.83 9.71 -26.68
N SER A 1038 -51.30 8.48 -26.58
CA SER A 1038 -52.10 7.26 -26.33
C SER A 1038 -51.47 6.36 -25.26
N TRP A 1039 -52.25 5.42 -24.70
CA TRP A 1039 -51.72 4.39 -23.80
C TRP A 1039 -50.59 3.57 -24.46
N SER A 1040 -50.77 3.20 -25.74
CA SER A 1040 -49.77 2.45 -26.50
C SER A 1040 -48.46 3.21 -26.67
N THR A 1041 -48.52 4.53 -26.90
CA THR A 1041 -47.33 5.39 -27.00
C THR A 1041 -46.65 5.55 -25.64
N GLY A 1042 -47.41 5.61 -24.54
CA GLY A 1042 -46.86 5.59 -23.19
C GLY A 1042 -46.07 4.32 -22.90
N MET A 1043 -46.60 3.15 -23.28
CA MET A 1043 -45.89 1.87 -23.18
C MET A 1043 -44.64 1.82 -24.07
N GLN A 1044 -44.74 2.32 -25.31
CA GLN A 1044 -43.64 2.38 -26.26
C GLN A 1044 -42.49 3.28 -25.78
N LEU A 1045 -42.81 4.46 -25.25
CA LEU A 1045 -41.84 5.38 -24.66
C LEU A 1045 -41.15 4.76 -23.44
N ARG A 1046 -41.91 4.12 -22.54
CA ARG A 1046 -41.35 3.46 -21.35
C ARG A 1046 -40.34 2.38 -21.72
N TYR A 1047 -40.62 1.58 -22.75
CA TYR A 1047 -39.66 0.62 -23.30
C TYR A 1047 -38.44 1.31 -23.91
N ASN A 1048 -38.65 2.30 -24.78
CA ASN A 1048 -37.56 3.03 -25.44
C ASN A 1048 -36.60 3.67 -24.43
N ILE A 1049 -37.13 4.30 -23.38
CA ILE A 1049 -36.34 4.87 -22.27
C ILE A 1049 -35.58 3.77 -21.52
N SER A 1050 -36.21 2.63 -21.22
CA SER A 1050 -35.55 1.54 -20.50
C SER A 1050 -34.34 0.96 -21.26
N GLN A 1051 -34.39 0.91 -22.60
CA GLN A 1051 -33.25 0.51 -23.42
C GLN A 1051 -32.13 1.57 -23.44
N LEU A 1052 -32.48 2.87 -23.40
CA LEU A 1052 -31.49 3.95 -23.28
C LEU A 1052 -30.81 3.95 -21.89
N GLU A 1053 -31.55 3.66 -20.81
CA GLU A 1053 -30.97 3.45 -19.49
C GLU A 1053 -30.09 2.19 -19.42
N GLU A 1054 -30.53 1.08 -20.04
CA GLU A 1054 -29.72 -0.15 -20.13
C GLU A 1054 -28.41 0.12 -20.86
N TRP A 1055 -28.45 0.92 -21.93
CA TRP A 1055 -27.25 1.38 -22.65
C TRP A 1055 -26.32 2.22 -21.76
N LEU A 1056 -26.85 3.20 -21.01
CA LEU A 1056 -26.07 3.98 -20.03
C LEU A 1056 -25.40 3.08 -18.98
N ARG A 1057 -26.15 2.11 -18.43
CA ARG A 1057 -25.63 1.14 -17.46
C ARG A 1057 -24.52 0.29 -18.09
N GLY A 1058 -24.71 -0.22 -19.31
CA GLY A 1058 -23.73 -1.04 -20.04
C GLY A 1058 -22.44 -0.31 -20.42
N ARG A 1059 -22.47 1.03 -20.52
CA ARG A 1059 -21.29 1.89 -20.78
C ARG A 1059 -20.67 2.51 -19.52
N ASN A 1060 -21.15 2.16 -18.33
CA ASN A 1060 -20.76 2.77 -17.03
C ASN A 1060 -21.09 4.27 -16.89
N LEU A 1061 -21.98 4.82 -17.73
CA LEU A 1061 -22.34 6.24 -17.75
C LEU A 1061 -23.46 6.63 -16.76
N HIS A 1062 -23.91 5.70 -15.91
CA HIS A 1062 -25.04 5.91 -14.99
C HIS A 1062 -24.83 7.06 -13.98
N GLN A 1063 -23.59 7.48 -13.72
CA GLN A 1063 -23.23 8.56 -12.79
C GLN A 1063 -23.29 9.96 -13.42
N SER A 1064 -23.62 10.07 -14.72
CA SER A 1064 -23.70 11.34 -15.45
C SER A 1064 -24.86 12.27 -15.05
N GLY A 1065 -25.86 11.77 -14.31
CA GLY A 1065 -27.15 12.44 -14.15
C GLY A 1065 -28.04 12.37 -15.40
N ALA A 1066 -27.64 11.66 -16.47
CA ALA A 1066 -28.42 11.57 -17.71
C ALA A 1066 -29.84 10.99 -17.50
N VAL A 1067 -30.02 10.05 -16.56
CA VAL A 1067 -31.33 9.49 -16.22
C VAL A 1067 -32.24 10.56 -15.58
N GLU A 1068 -31.70 11.40 -14.71
CA GLU A 1068 -32.43 12.50 -14.06
C GLU A 1068 -32.96 13.50 -15.10
N THR A 1069 -32.21 13.75 -16.18
CA THR A 1069 -32.67 14.62 -17.27
C THR A 1069 -33.84 14.06 -18.08
N MET A 1070 -34.15 12.76 -17.97
CA MET A 1070 -35.27 12.09 -18.65
C MET A 1070 -36.55 12.05 -17.80
N GLU A 1071 -36.49 12.44 -16.53
CA GLU A 1071 -37.60 12.33 -15.58
C GLU A 1071 -38.93 12.95 -16.09
N PRO A 1072 -38.94 14.14 -16.75
CA PRO A 1072 -40.16 14.69 -17.32
C PRO A 1072 -40.83 13.77 -18.38
N LEU A 1073 -40.04 13.15 -19.26
CA LEU A 1073 -40.56 12.20 -20.26
C LEU A 1073 -40.96 10.86 -19.64
N ILE A 1074 -40.26 10.40 -18.59
CA ILE A 1074 -40.65 9.21 -17.81
C ILE A 1074 -42.04 9.43 -17.20
N GLN A 1075 -42.25 10.57 -16.53
CA GLN A 1075 -43.54 10.93 -15.94
C GLN A 1075 -44.62 11.13 -17.01
N ALA A 1076 -44.29 11.73 -18.17
CA ALA A 1076 -45.24 11.85 -19.28
C ALA A 1076 -45.68 10.47 -19.83
N ALA A 1077 -44.74 9.53 -19.97
CA ALA A 1077 -45.04 8.16 -20.39
C ALA A 1077 -45.89 7.40 -19.35
N GLN A 1078 -45.68 7.65 -18.06
CA GLN A 1078 -46.50 7.12 -16.96
C GLN A 1078 -47.90 7.72 -16.95
N LEU A 1079 -48.04 9.05 -17.12
CA LEU A 1079 -49.32 9.77 -17.20
C LEU A 1079 -50.22 9.23 -18.32
N LEU A 1080 -49.63 8.90 -19.49
CA LEU A 1080 -50.36 8.22 -20.56
C LEU A 1080 -50.89 6.83 -20.15
N GLN A 1081 -50.19 6.10 -19.28
CA GLN A 1081 -50.54 4.74 -18.83
C GLN A 1081 -51.53 4.70 -17.65
N LEU A 1082 -51.59 5.73 -16.80
CA LEU A 1082 -52.47 5.78 -15.63
C LEU A 1082 -53.97 5.80 -15.99
N LYS A 1083 -54.80 5.45 -15.00
CA LYS A 1083 -56.25 5.71 -15.04
C LYS A 1083 -56.52 7.22 -14.88
N LYS A 1084 -57.66 7.67 -15.40
CA LYS A 1084 -57.97 9.09 -15.62
C LYS A 1084 -59.46 9.39 -15.34
N LYS A 1085 -60.03 8.76 -14.30
CA LYS A 1085 -61.49 8.75 -14.05
C LYS A 1085 -61.89 9.30 -12.68
N SER A 1086 -61.29 8.80 -11.60
CA SER A 1086 -61.75 9.07 -10.23
C SER A 1086 -60.95 10.19 -9.54
N PRO A 1087 -61.46 10.87 -8.49
CA PRO A 1087 -60.69 11.89 -7.79
C PRO A 1087 -59.39 11.32 -7.17
N GLU A 1088 -59.35 10.03 -6.82
CA GLU A 1088 -58.14 9.33 -6.37
C GLU A 1088 -57.14 9.11 -7.52
N ASP A 1089 -57.61 8.87 -8.76
CA ASP A 1089 -56.73 8.87 -9.94
C ASP A 1089 -56.09 10.25 -10.17
N ALA A 1090 -56.82 11.34 -9.88
CA ALA A 1090 -56.30 12.71 -9.99
C ALA A 1090 -55.21 12.98 -8.94
N GLU A 1091 -55.43 12.60 -7.68
CA GLU A 1091 -54.43 12.69 -6.61
C GLU A 1091 -53.17 11.85 -6.91
N ALA A 1092 -53.34 10.65 -7.48
CA ALA A 1092 -52.23 9.80 -7.93
C ALA A 1092 -51.43 10.44 -9.09
N ILE A 1093 -52.09 11.16 -10.00
CA ILE A 1093 -51.40 11.92 -11.06
C ILE A 1093 -50.64 13.11 -10.47
N CYS A 1094 -51.27 13.87 -9.57
CA CYS A 1094 -50.68 15.06 -8.94
C CYS A 1094 -49.45 14.72 -8.09
N SER A 1095 -49.47 13.60 -7.36
CA SER A 1095 -48.34 13.12 -6.55
C SER A 1095 -47.21 12.49 -7.38
N LEU A 1096 -47.52 11.87 -8.52
CA LEU A 1096 -46.50 11.27 -9.41
C LEU A 1096 -45.81 12.31 -10.31
N CYS A 1097 -46.54 13.27 -10.86
CA CYS A 1097 -46.05 14.18 -11.90
C CYS A 1097 -45.33 15.42 -11.32
N THR A 1098 -44.25 15.20 -10.57
CA THR A 1098 -43.47 16.25 -9.88
C THR A 1098 -42.51 17.04 -10.79
N ALA A 1099 -42.03 16.43 -11.89
CA ALA A 1099 -41.07 17.02 -12.83
C ALA A 1099 -41.73 17.62 -14.09
N LEU A 1100 -43.05 17.40 -14.27
CA LEU A 1100 -43.87 18.06 -15.28
C LEU A 1100 -44.55 19.30 -14.69
N SER A 1101 -44.66 20.37 -15.46
CA SER A 1101 -45.47 21.54 -15.07
C SER A 1101 -46.96 21.25 -15.22
N THR A 1102 -47.78 21.95 -14.42
CA THR A 1102 -49.25 21.87 -14.47
C THR A 1102 -49.78 22.10 -15.89
N GLN A 1103 -49.17 23.01 -16.66
CA GLN A 1103 -49.52 23.24 -18.07
C GLN A 1103 -49.23 22.02 -18.96
N GLN A 1104 -48.10 21.34 -18.75
CA GLN A 1104 -47.73 20.13 -19.49
C GLN A 1104 -48.67 18.96 -19.17
N ILE A 1105 -48.96 18.72 -17.88
CA ILE A 1105 -49.91 17.68 -17.43
C ILE A 1105 -51.27 17.91 -18.08
N VAL A 1106 -51.81 19.12 -17.99
CA VAL A 1106 -53.09 19.51 -18.60
C VAL A 1106 -53.05 19.35 -20.12
N LYS A 1107 -51.94 19.69 -20.79
CA LYS A 1107 -51.80 19.53 -22.24
C LYS A 1107 -51.83 18.07 -22.67
N ILE A 1108 -51.11 17.18 -21.98
CA ILE A 1108 -51.09 15.73 -22.25
C ILE A 1108 -52.48 15.14 -22.07
N LEU A 1109 -53.18 15.49 -20.99
CA LEU A 1109 -54.54 15.01 -20.71
C LEU A 1109 -55.56 15.48 -21.76
N ASN A 1110 -55.43 16.72 -22.26
CA ASN A 1110 -56.28 17.23 -23.34
C ASN A 1110 -56.00 16.58 -24.71
N LEU A 1111 -54.77 16.15 -24.97
CA LEU A 1111 -54.37 15.48 -26.21
C LEU A 1111 -54.63 13.96 -26.19
N TYR A 1112 -54.91 13.38 -25.02
CA TYR A 1112 -55.08 11.94 -24.83
C TYR A 1112 -56.20 11.37 -25.73
N THR A 1113 -55.80 10.52 -26.67
CA THR A 1113 -56.68 9.88 -27.64
C THR A 1113 -56.75 8.37 -27.36
N PRO A 1114 -57.89 7.84 -26.88
CA PRO A 1114 -58.04 6.41 -26.62
C PRO A 1114 -58.05 5.62 -27.93
N LEU A 1115 -57.31 4.50 -27.97
CA LEU A 1115 -57.18 3.64 -29.17
C LEU A 1115 -57.98 2.33 -29.08
N ASN A 1116 -58.42 1.94 -27.89
CA ASN A 1116 -59.13 0.68 -27.62
C ASN A 1116 -60.51 0.95 -27.02
N GLU A 1117 -61.47 0.04 -27.21
CA GLU A 1117 -62.83 0.13 -26.62
C GLU A 1117 -62.85 0.13 -25.08
N PHE A 1118 -61.73 -0.26 -24.45
CA PHE A 1118 -61.54 -0.25 -22.99
C PHE A 1118 -60.97 1.08 -22.46
N GLU A 1119 -60.68 2.04 -23.33
CA GLU A 1119 -60.17 3.36 -22.98
C GLU A 1119 -61.22 4.44 -23.28
N GLU A 1120 -61.52 5.27 -22.30
CA GLU A 1120 -62.41 6.42 -22.45
C GLU A 1120 -61.63 7.72 -22.59
N ARG A 1121 -62.26 8.74 -23.19
CA ARG A 1121 -61.68 10.10 -23.24
C ARG A 1121 -61.64 10.72 -21.84
N VAL A 1122 -60.58 11.45 -21.54
CA VAL A 1122 -60.48 12.25 -20.31
C VAL A 1122 -61.58 13.30 -20.30
N THR A 1123 -62.30 13.42 -19.19
CA THR A 1123 -63.38 14.41 -19.08
C THR A 1123 -62.85 15.78 -18.69
N VAL A 1124 -63.51 16.85 -19.15
CA VAL A 1124 -63.16 18.23 -18.78
C VAL A 1124 -63.30 18.45 -17.26
N ALA A 1125 -64.23 17.75 -16.60
CA ALA A 1125 -64.38 17.78 -15.16
C ALA A 1125 -63.12 17.24 -14.45
N PHE A 1126 -62.59 16.09 -14.88
CA PHE A 1126 -61.37 15.49 -14.33
C PHE A 1126 -60.14 16.42 -14.50
N ILE A 1127 -60.01 17.07 -15.66
CA ILE A 1127 -58.93 18.04 -15.91
C ILE A 1127 -59.04 19.24 -14.95
N ARG A 1128 -60.25 19.74 -14.68
CA ARG A 1128 -60.47 20.81 -13.69
C ARG A 1128 -60.13 20.38 -12.27
N THR A 1129 -60.38 19.12 -11.89
CA THR A 1129 -59.97 18.57 -10.58
C THR A 1129 -58.45 18.62 -10.42
N ILE A 1130 -57.70 18.19 -11.44
CA ILE A 1130 -56.22 18.27 -11.43
C ILE A 1130 -55.73 19.72 -11.39
N GLN A 1131 -56.35 20.63 -12.15
CA GLN A 1131 -56.00 22.06 -12.11
C GLN A 1131 -56.22 22.68 -10.73
N ALA A 1132 -57.28 22.31 -10.02
CA ALA A 1132 -57.55 22.77 -8.67
C ALA A 1132 -56.55 22.20 -7.64
N GLN A 1133 -56.21 20.91 -7.75
CA GLN A 1133 -55.22 20.26 -6.86
C GLN A 1133 -53.78 20.78 -7.05
N LEU A 1134 -53.43 21.26 -8.24
CA LEU A 1134 -52.10 21.79 -8.55
C LEU A 1134 -52.01 23.33 -8.45
N GLN A 1135 -53.07 24.01 -8.00
CA GLN A 1135 -53.14 25.48 -8.01
C GLN A 1135 -52.08 26.15 -7.11
N ASP A 1136 -51.64 25.48 -6.05
CA ASP A 1136 -50.62 25.97 -5.12
C ASP A 1136 -49.17 25.68 -5.57
N ARG A 1137 -48.96 24.98 -6.69
CA ARG A 1137 -47.60 24.75 -7.23
C ARG A 1137 -47.10 25.98 -7.97
N ASN A 1138 -45.94 26.48 -7.52
CA ASN A 1138 -45.20 27.55 -8.21
C ASN A 1138 -44.45 27.01 -9.45
N ASP A 1139 -45.19 26.47 -10.41
CA ASP A 1139 -44.65 25.89 -11.64
C ASP A 1139 -44.27 26.97 -12.68
N PRO A 1140 -43.21 26.75 -13.51
CA PRO A 1140 -42.87 27.66 -14.59
C PRO A 1140 -43.97 27.70 -15.66
N GLN A 1141 -44.26 28.89 -16.18
CA GLN A 1141 -45.29 29.11 -17.22
C GLN A 1141 -44.93 28.58 -18.61
N GLN A 1142 -43.78 27.92 -18.77
CA GLN A 1142 -43.28 27.44 -20.04
C GLN A 1142 -43.82 26.04 -20.37
N LEU A 1143 -44.54 25.92 -21.48
CA LEU A 1143 -45.10 24.64 -21.93
C LEU A 1143 -44.04 23.70 -22.53
N LEU A 1144 -43.18 24.22 -23.41
CA LEU A 1144 -42.19 23.44 -24.16
C LEU A 1144 -40.81 23.56 -23.53
N LEU A 1145 -40.08 22.44 -23.36
CA LEU A 1145 -38.69 22.46 -22.90
C LEU A 1145 -37.79 23.13 -23.95
N ASP A 1146 -36.84 23.96 -23.52
CA ASP A 1146 -35.84 24.51 -24.44
C ASP A 1146 -34.79 23.44 -24.79
N PHE A 1147 -34.98 22.78 -25.93
CA PHE A 1147 -34.04 21.76 -26.42
C PHE A 1147 -32.65 22.32 -26.78
N LYS A 1148 -32.47 23.65 -26.81
CA LYS A 1148 -31.17 24.32 -27.01
C LYS A 1148 -30.50 24.70 -25.69
N HIS A 1149 -31.13 24.45 -24.54
CA HIS A 1149 -30.51 24.67 -23.25
C HIS A 1149 -29.24 23.81 -23.11
N MET A 1150 -28.13 24.46 -22.77
CA MET A 1150 -26.86 23.80 -22.53
C MET A 1150 -26.49 23.86 -21.04
N PHE A 1151 -26.18 22.72 -20.45
CA PHE A 1151 -25.58 22.68 -19.12
C PHE A 1151 -24.17 23.34 -19.13
N PRO A 1152 -23.82 24.13 -18.10
CA PRO A 1152 -22.45 24.62 -17.93
C PRO A 1152 -21.46 23.46 -17.84
N VAL A 1153 -20.44 23.47 -18.70
CA VAL A 1153 -19.40 22.42 -18.72
C VAL A 1153 -18.29 22.74 -17.72
N LEU A 1154 -17.82 21.70 -17.03
CA LEU A 1154 -16.70 21.74 -16.10
C LEU A 1154 -15.55 20.88 -16.64
N PHE A 1155 -14.33 21.41 -16.55
CA PHE A 1155 -13.09 20.72 -16.91
C PHE A 1155 -12.26 20.40 -15.65
N PRO A 1156 -12.63 19.36 -14.87
CA PRO A 1156 -11.89 18.96 -13.68
C PRO A 1156 -10.47 18.55 -14.07
N PHE A 1157 -9.50 18.85 -13.20
CA PHE A 1157 -8.10 18.54 -13.45
C PHE A 1157 -7.86 17.02 -13.47
N ASN A 1158 -7.33 16.51 -14.58
CA ASN A 1158 -7.03 15.10 -14.78
C ASN A 1158 -5.53 14.90 -15.11
N PRO A 1159 -4.65 14.65 -14.13
CA PRO A 1159 -3.21 14.51 -14.35
C PRO A 1159 -2.88 13.27 -15.19
N SER A 1160 -1.84 13.37 -16.01
CA SER A 1160 -1.31 12.23 -16.77
C SER A 1160 -0.28 11.44 -15.96
N SER A 1161 -0.31 10.11 -16.08
CA SER A 1161 0.76 9.23 -15.59
C SER A 1161 1.95 9.13 -16.56
N LEU A 1162 1.85 9.72 -17.76
CA LEU A 1162 2.90 9.74 -18.76
C LEU A 1162 4.02 10.71 -18.37
N THR A 1163 5.27 10.28 -18.53
CA THR A 1163 6.46 11.11 -18.32
C THR A 1163 7.02 11.59 -19.67
N MET A 1164 7.38 12.86 -19.79
CA MET A 1164 7.73 13.48 -21.08
C MET A 1164 8.94 12.83 -21.77
N ASP A 1165 9.87 12.28 -20.99
CA ASP A 1165 11.04 11.52 -21.44
C ASP A 1165 10.71 10.14 -22.06
N SER A 1166 9.46 9.68 -21.97
CA SER A 1166 9.00 8.40 -22.53
C SER A 1166 8.21 8.54 -23.83
N ILE A 1167 8.08 9.77 -24.34
CA ILE A 1167 7.23 10.08 -25.49
C ILE A 1167 8.06 9.99 -26.78
N HIS A 1168 7.76 8.99 -27.60
CA HIS A 1168 8.32 8.88 -28.95
C HIS A 1168 7.45 9.61 -29.98
N ILE A 1169 8.07 10.36 -30.88
CA ILE A 1169 7.41 11.05 -31.99
C ILE A 1169 7.28 10.09 -33.18
N PRO A 1170 6.06 9.76 -33.65
CA PRO A 1170 5.88 8.97 -34.88
C PRO A 1170 6.36 9.74 -36.12
N ALA A 1171 7.16 9.09 -36.96
CA ALA A 1171 7.67 9.67 -38.21
C ALA A 1171 6.55 10.17 -39.16
N CYS A 1172 5.34 9.59 -39.08
CA CYS A 1172 4.18 10.02 -39.86
C CYS A 1172 3.69 11.46 -39.55
N LEU A 1173 4.19 12.10 -38.49
CA LEU A 1173 3.91 13.50 -38.19
C LEU A 1173 4.78 14.51 -38.97
N ASN A 1174 5.83 14.05 -39.67
CA ASN A 1174 6.78 14.90 -40.40
C ASN A 1174 7.39 16.01 -39.51
N LEU A 1175 7.91 15.62 -38.34
CA LEU A 1175 8.50 16.51 -37.32
C LEU A 1175 10.00 16.28 -37.12
N GLU A 1176 10.71 15.81 -38.16
CA GLU A 1176 12.15 15.49 -38.11
C GLU A 1176 13.06 16.70 -37.85
N PHE A 1177 12.52 17.93 -37.91
CA PHE A 1177 13.20 19.17 -37.54
C PHE A 1177 13.17 19.48 -36.04
N LEU A 1178 12.44 18.70 -35.23
CA LEU A 1178 12.46 18.82 -33.77
C LEU A 1178 13.65 18.05 -33.18
N ASN A 1179 14.44 18.70 -32.34
CA ASN A 1179 15.56 18.05 -31.65
C ASN A 1179 15.15 17.61 -30.24
N GLU A 1180 15.47 16.36 -29.88
CA GLU A 1180 15.33 15.84 -28.51
C GLU A 1180 16.45 16.37 -27.60
N VAL A 1181 16.06 17.03 -26.50
CA VAL A 1181 16.95 17.66 -25.49
C VAL A 1181 16.89 16.92 -24.15
#